data_AF-A0AAD4EGS5-F1
#
_entry.id   AF-A0AAD4EGS5-F1
#
_cell.length_a   1.000
_cell.length_b   1.000
_cell.length_c   1.000
_cell.angle_alpha   90.00
_cell.angle_beta   90.00
_cell.angle_gamma   90.00
#
_symmetry.space_group_name_H-M   'P 1'
#
loop_
_entity.id
_entity.type
_entity.pdbx_description
1 polymer ?
#
loop_
_entity_poly.entity_id
_entity_poly.type
_entity_poly.pdbx_seq_one_letter_code
_entity_poly.pdbx_strand_id
1 'polypeptide(L)'
;MPGESTSPPGEQPLIPERLLDVPSQRLYYLSLGLLLQAIKVFDVLQNIFASDATTYYGRKWLIVDFAYIATLSQLRIPRLKYSRAVVLLQILSIWFLDGMLFGGISLNLGLVGSSEISSVPSGIPNRPDIPSTPEPFRLSDIFAPLTFGLFSFDTNSKDARLLGQHTVRMSPISTAHFNPHFQTFCLPPVSPAHVLVPILVNNTIPTNVRYSFIPLGSGRVEYLELGTKELKAIEQARVEGLQVVRSKDVSEYDDEDDEETDAGARLQKTQGLVHLRFSKPGTIRLDRVLDSSNVAARLVHPVEVTVVPCPTAQYTDDIVQDFHCAGETSGVDLTIDIRGVPPLSLQWSKDVNGKKEYFLVEGIEDSGHSHTAQEVARARIPQKLKVPLSLSLDALGKHTYNLESVIDGMGNVVQLNDEYRDAKITRSLSVLRRPSVSFKACGPGHPTSLLIGSEAPVALTVSNADPVDGPWDIDVRFEPASGDGKRIKPWDKIIQTQENDNDVVLKAGVPGEYVVTGIRGKYCDGDVLAPETCKVVEKAMPTAEIEWKRIHECSGDTGVSASLVMHGTPPFQVYYRTQRDAEPPRDLFKTFTSSRGELTLQPENSGHYYYTFVQLSDAYYKKVALDGPSIDQIVHPLAAADFVGGRGKRVMSSCEGVTVGIEVDLRGTPPWNLELQVVGPRSTDALTITDIKTSPTRILVPIPSVIDKEGGTFDVELVSVVDSYGCRRSISVPGVSVNVRRVKPTVKFYGKHGQREITILEDDGADLPLRLTGDGPWKVKYRHMSNPDRLFTAALKSPNDYIHVTQKGVYEILEVTDSQCPGSVIESENTYTVDWVPRPSARLDPATVCTFEPYNRSHILPPICKGQDAHVDLELTGRPPFQIMYNIARNDEAGGTIVLDQPTFSSIQPHTRFQLHTSIIGRKYYEVKQIGDSAYPLAKHKNAVIPRSDRLLFEQEVMARSSAKFKNDNRILFCLNDALTSREAISNDGGVIQLDGTPPFQLALSIRNLAASQVHKETIEVHDRTWILDLPSYHFTSIGPHQITIESVQDSSHCEQKELHPLHRSIWVDVAESAAITPVDKRVDFCVGDVAQFQLEGTPPWSIGYRINGKSYTQEAKKSPFSLMHQQAGEFTVTSVSQQQKLCKATVTDLQFSVHPLPAAQVGHGKRIFQDIHEGDQAEIVFTLIGEPPFTFTYQRAEPIPKKGGKPGKVLETHTVSGVTTHEYSIFSALEGTWTVTSISDRYCRYPTQSDGVVEKIRH
;
A
#
# COMPACT_ATOMS: atom_id res chain seq x y z
N MET A 1 21.67 66.74 -61.56
CA MET A 1 20.63 66.50 -60.54
C MET A 1 19.99 65.15 -60.82
N PRO A 2 19.57 64.39 -59.81
CA PRO A 2 19.92 64.50 -58.37
C PRO A 2 21.39 64.05 -58.13
N GLY A 3 21.92 63.96 -56.91
CA GLY A 3 21.46 64.50 -55.63
C GLY A 3 22.00 63.69 -54.43
N GLU A 4 22.58 64.42 -53.47
CA GLU A 4 22.70 64.07 -52.03
C GLU A 4 23.54 62.86 -51.56
N SER A 5 24.59 63.16 -50.78
CA SER A 5 24.79 62.59 -49.42
C SER A 5 26.10 63.11 -48.80
N THR A 6 26.03 64.21 -48.04
CA THR A 6 27.15 64.64 -47.18
C THR A 6 27.23 63.77 -45.94
N SER A 7 28.24 62.91 -45.86
CA SER A 7 28.58 62.16 -44.64
C SER A 7 29.32 63.07 -43.63
N PRO A 8 29.19 62.82 -42.31
CA PRO A 8 29.71 63.71 -41.27
C PRO A 8 31.26 63.74 -41.24
N PRO A 9 31.87 64.81 -40.68
CA PRO A 9 33.33 64.95 -40.62
C PRO A 9 33.96 63.81 -39.81
N GLY A 10 34.72 62.96 -40.50
CA GLY A 10 35.42 61.84 -39.87
C GLY A 10 36.46 62.31 -38.85
N GLU A 11 36.50 61.67 -37.68
CA GLU A 11 37.39 62.05 -36.57
C GLU A 11 38.86 62.19 -37.04
N GLN A 12 39.43 63.37 -36.84
CA GLN A 12 40.83 63.66 -37.17
C GLN A 12 41.80 62.77 -36.36
N PRO A 13 43.01 62.50 -36.89
CA PRO A 13 44.06 61.80 -36.14
C PRO A 13 44.42 62.55 -34.85
N LEU A 14 44.89 61.81 -33.83
CA LEU A 14 45.26 62.41 -32.54
C LEU A 14 46.48 63.34 -32.66
N ILE A 15 47.35 63.07 -33.66
CA ILE A 15 48.44 63.95 -34.08
C ILE A 15 47.95 64.74 -35.31
N PRO A 16 47.79 66.08 -35.22
CA PRO A 16 47.30 66.89 -36.34
C PRO A 16 48.20 66.80 -37.57
N GLU A 17 47.59 66.77 -38.76
CA GLU A 17 48.28 66.61 -40.05
C GLU A 17 49.23 67.79 -40.40
N ARG A 18 49.17 68.89 -39.65
CA ARG A 18 50.14 70.01 -39.72
C ARG A 18 51.49 69.71 -39.05
N LEU A 19 51.57 68.69 -38.19
CA LEU A 19 52.79 68.35 -37.44
C LEU A 19 53.55 67.19 -38.10
N LEU A 20 52.82 66.14 -38.49
CA LEU A 20 53.29 65.05 -39.34
C LEU A 20 52.19 64.67 -40.31
N ASP A 21 52.54 64.45 -41.58
CA ASP A 21 51.63 63.91 -42.58
C ASP A 21 51.23 62.45 -42.26
N VAL A 22 50.04 62.05 -42.69
CA VAL A 22 49.50 60.71 -42.40
C VAL A 22 50.39 59.57 -42.92
N PRO A 23 50.97 59.61 -44.14
CA PRO A 23 51.98 58.64 -44.55
C PRO A 23 53.15 58.49 -43.57
N SER A 24 53.78 59.59 -43.14
CA SER A 24 54.87 59.55 -42.15
C SER A 24 54.41 59.01 -40.80
N GLN A 25 53.22 59.38 -40.31
CA GLN A 25 52.66 58.82 -39.07
C GLN A 25 52.55 57.29 -39.13
N ARG A 26 52.12 56.72 -40.27
CA ARG A 26 52.11 55.26 -40.47
C ARG A 26 53.53 54.68 -40.47
N LEU A 27 54.46 55.32 -41.18
CA LEU A 27 55.83 54.83 -41.35
C LEU A 27 56.58 54.75 -40.01
N TYR A 28 56.51 55.81 -39.19
CA TYR A 28 57.15 55.81 -37.87
C TYR A 28 56.52 54.81 -36.89
N TYR A 29 55.20 54.61 -36.96
CA TYR A 29 54.54 53.63 -36.10
C TYR A 29 54.85 52.19 -36.50
N LEU A 30 54.96 51.91 -37.80
CA LEU A 30 55.32 50.60 -38.34
C LEU A 30 56.81 50.29 -38.14
N SER A 31 57.71 51.28 -38.24
CA SER A 31 59.13 51.10 -37.93
C SER A 31 59.40 50.87 -36.45
N LEU A 32 58.63 51.51 -35.54
CA LEU A 32 58.63 51.18 -34.12
C LEU A 32 58.19 49.72 -33.88
N GLY A 33 57.17 49.24 -34.58
CA GLY A 33 56.75 47.84 -34.54
C GLY A 33 57.84 46.87 -34.99
N LEU A 34 58.49 47.16 -36.13
CA LEU A 34 59.63 46.37 -36.62
C LEU A 34 60.81 46.35 -35.62
N LEU A 35 61.11 47.48 -34.98
CA LEU A 35 62.16 47.56 -33.95
C LEU A 35 61.81 46.69 -32.73
N LEU A 36 60.56 46.74 -32.25
CA LEU A 36 60.11 45.90 -31.15
C LEU A 36 60.20 44.41 -31.51
N GLN A 37 59.72 44.00 -32.70
CA GLN A 37 59.81 42.61 -33.13
C GLN A 37 61.27 42.15 -33.37
N ALA A 38 62.18 43.03 -33.78
CA ALA A 38 63.61 42.70 -33.88
C ALA A 38 64.25 42.45 -32.50
N ILE A 39 63.94 43.27 -31.49
CA ILE A 39 64.40 43.06 -30.11
C ILE A 39 63.75 41.78 -29.53
N LYS A 40 62.50 41.49 -29.88
CA LYS A 40 61.79 40.26 -29.50
C LYS A 40 62.46 39.00 -30.05
N VAL A 41 62.86 39.01 -31.33
CA VAL A 41 63.63 37.90 -31.94
C VAL A 41 64.99 37.73 -31.26
N PHE A 42 65.65 38.83 -30.87
CA PHE A 42 66.89 38.76 -30.10
C PHE A 42 66.68 38.15 -28.70
N ASP A 43 65.65 38.56 -27.97
CA ASP A 43 65.27 37.97 -26.67
C ASP A 43 64.92 36.47 -26.80
N VAL A 44 64.21 36.06 -27.87
CA VAL A 44 63.90 34.64 -28.15
C VAL A 44 65.18 33.85 -28.39
N LEU A 45 66.11 34.36 -29.20
CA LEU A 45 67.40 33.72 -29.42
C LEU A 45 68.20 33.61 -28.11
N GLN A 46 68.24 34.67 -27.30
CA GLN A 46 68.90 34.64 -26.00
C GLN A 46 68.27 33.59 -25.06
N ASN A 47 66.94 33.49 -25.05
CA ASN A 47 66.19 32.51 -24.24
C ASN A 47 66.37 31.05 -24.73
N ILE A 48 66.67 30.82 -26.01
CA ILE A 48 67.04 29.51 -26.56
C ILE A 48 68.46 29.10 -26.10
N PHE A 49 69.36 30.05 -25.90
CA PHE A 49 70.75 29.79 -25.48
C PHE A 49 71.02 29.91 -23.96
N ALA A 50 70.08 30.44 -23.17
CA ALA A 50 70.18 30.56 -21.71
C ALA A 50 68.82 30.29 -21.02
N SER A 51 68.74 29.23 -20.24
CA SER A 51 67.47 28.59 -19.81
C SER A 51 66.68 29.30 -18.70
N ASP A 52 67.29 30.19 -17.93
CA ASP A 52 66.84 30.43 -16.55
C ASP A 52 65.85 31.61 -16.39
N ALA A 53 65.30 32.14 -17.49
CA ALA A 53 64.51 33.38 -17.48
C ALA A 53 63.22 33.38 -18.33
N THR A 54 62.78 32.23 -18.83
CA THR A 54 61.62 32.07 -19.76
C THR A 54 60.38 32.89 -19.37
N THR A 55 59.94 32.77 -18.12
CA THR A 55 58.73 33.44 -17.60
C THR A 55 58.87 34.96 -17.49
N TYR A 56 60.09 35.48 -17.34
CA TYR A 56 60.35 36.92 -17.32
C TYR A 56 60.21 37.52 -18.73
N TYR A 57 60.83 36.90 -19.74
CA TYR A 57 60.73 37.35 -21.12
C TYR A 57 59.30 37.25 -21.66
N GLY A 58 58.58 36.17 -21.37
CA GLY A 58 57.15 36.06 -21.71
C GLY A 58 56.33 37.20 -21.11
N ARG A 59 56.45 37.47 -19.80
CA ARG A 59 55.73 38.57 -19.14
C ARG A 59 56.12 39.96 -19.66
N LYS A 60 57.39 40.17 -20.04
CA LYS A 60 57.88 41.40 -20.68
C LYS A 60 57.13 41.64 -22.00
N TRP A 61 57.10 40.66 -22.91
CA TRP A 61 56.52 40.86 -24.24
C TRP A 61 55.00 40.98 -24.26
N LEU A 62 54.30 40.20 -23.43
CA LEU A 62 52.84 40.35 -23.24
C LEU A 62 52.44 41.80 -22.89
N ILE A 63 53.21 42.46 -22.01
CA ILE A 63 52.96 43.85 -21.61
C ILE A 63 53.34 44.84 -22.72
N VAL A 64 54.47 44.63 -23.40
CA VAL A 64 54.97 45.52 -24.47
C VAL A 64 54.06 45.50 -25.69
N ASP A 65 53.67 44.33 -26.20
CA ASP A 65 52.83 44.22 -27.39
C ASP A 65 51.36 44.62 -27.11
N PHE A 66 50.88 44.46 -25.86
CA PHE A 66 49.64 45.09 -25.41
C PHE A 66 49.72 46.62 -25.46
N ALA A 67 50.78 47.21 -24.91
CA ALA A 67 50.97 48.66 -24.91
C ALA A 67 51.12 49.23 -26.33
N TYR A 68 51.79 48.48 -27.23
CA TYR A 68 51.85 48.81 -28.66
C TYR A 68 50.44 48.81 -29.26
N ILE A 69 49.72 47.68 -29.32
CA ILE A 69 48.39 47.63 -29.95
C ILE A 69 47.39 48.63 -29.31
N ALA A 70 47.45 48.83 -27.99
CA ALA A 70 46.62 49.82 -27.30
C ALA A 70 46.91 51.27 -27.78
N THR A 71 48.18 51.67 -27.91
CA THR A 71 48.53 53.03 -28.39
C THR A 71 48.12 53.25 -29.85
N LEU A 72 48.23 52.25 -30.72
CA LEU A 72 47.73 52.33 -32.10
C LEU A 72 46.23 52.69 -32.15
N SER A 73 45.43 52.05 -31.29
CA SER A 73 44.00 52.30 -31.21
C SER A 73 43.64 53.73 -30.77
N GLN A 74 44.51 54.37 -29.96
CA GLN A 74 44.32 55.74 -29.47
C GLN A 74 44.79 56.81 -30.46
N LEU A 75 45.85 56.54 -31.24
CA LEU A 75 46.44 57.50 -32.18
C LEU A 75 45.55 57.83 -33.38
N ARG A 76 44.54 56.99 -33.67
CA ARG A 76 43.49 57.24 -34.69
C ARG A 76 44.04 57.47 -36.11
N ILE A 77 45.19 56.89 -36.46
CA ILE A 77 45.85 57.09 -37.76
C ILE A 77 44.97 56.54 -38.91
N PRO A 78 44.60 57.35 -39.93
CA PRO A 78 43.76 56.89 -41.04
C PRO A 78 44.34 55.66 -41.77
N ARG A 79 43.47 54.72 -42.17
CA ARG A 79 43.79 53.36 -42.65
C ARG A 79 44.42 52.38 -41.64
N LEU A 80 44.72 52.80 -40.40
CA LEU A 80 45.08 51.90 -39.28
C LEU A 80 44.05 51.97 -38.13
N LYS A 81 42.86 52.54 -38.38
CA LYS A 81 41.72 52.50 -37.45
C LYS A 81 41.04 51.12 -37.51
N TYR A 82 41.31 50.27 -36.53
CA TYR A 82 40.64 48.98 -36.35
C TYR A 82 39.45 49.09 -35.36
N SER A 83 38.45 48.22 -35.48
CA SER A 83 37.36 48.15 -34.50
C SER A 83 37.84 47.52 -33.18
N ARG A 84 37.19 47.83 -32.05
CA ARG A 84 37.60 47.30 -30.73
C ARG A 84 37.70 45.77 -30.69
N ALA A 85 36.85 45.06 -31.43
CA ALA A 85 36.91 43.60 -31.57
C ALA A 85 38.17 43.13 -32.31
N VAL A 86 38.55 43.81 -33.41
CA VAL A 86 39.78 43.50 -34.16
C VAL A 86 41.03 43.82 -33.35
N VAL A 87 41.03 44.93 -32.61
CA VAL A 87 42.12 45.30 -31.67
C VAL A 87 42.30 44.22 -30.58
N LEU A 88 41.19 43.73 -29.99
CA LEU A 88 41.24 42.68 -28.98
C LEU A 88 41.69 41.33 -29.57
N LEU A 89 41.27 41.00 -30.79
CA LEU A 89 41.74 39.81 -31.52
C LEU A 89 43.23 39.90 -31.86
N GLN A 90 43.74 41.07 -32.24
CA GLN A 90 45.17 41.31 -32.46
C GLN A 90 45.98 41.08 -31.17
N ILE A 91 45.51 41.59 -30.02
CA ILE A 91 46.15 41.37 -28.71
C ILE A 91 46.19 39.87 -28.38
N LEU A 92 45.05 39.18 -28.45
CA LEU A 92 45.00 37.74 -28.15
C LEU A 92 45.87 36.90 -29.09
N SER A 93 45.94 37.27 -30.38
CA SER A 93 46.77 36.58 -31.38
C SER A 93 48.27 36.73 -31.08
N ILE A 94 48.74 37.94 -30.74
CA ILE A 94 50.16 38.14 -30.38
C ILE A 94 50.47 37.49 -29.02
N TRP A 95 49.58 37.60 -28.02
CA TRP A 95 49.76 36.94 -26.72
C TRP A 95 49.80 35.40 -26.82
N PHE A 96 49.05 34.81 -27.73
CA PHE A 96 49.11 33.38 -28.05
C PHE A 96 50.47 33.00 -28.67
N LEU A 97 50.98 33.85 -29.56
CA LEU A 97 52.29 33.69 -30.20
C LEU A 97 53.46 33.92 -29.21
N ASP A 98 53.32 34.83 -28.25
CA ASP A 98 54.22 34.99 -27.09
C ASP A 98 54.28 33.72 -26.25
N GLY A 99 53.10 33.17 -25.93
CA GLY A 99 52.97 31.92 -25.19
C GLY A 99 53.67 30.76 -25.92
N MET A 100 53.56 30.69 -27.25
CA MET A 100 54.25 29.68 -28.05
C MET A 100 55.77 29.89 -28.11
N LEU A 101 56.25 31.14 -28.28
CA LEU A 101 57.69 31.45 -28.40
C LEU A 101 58.47 31.32 -27.09
N PHE A 102 57.88 31.71 -25.96
CA PHE A 102 58.54 31.70 -24.65
C PHE A 102 58.12 30.51 -23.75
N GLY A 103 57.44 29.51 -24.32
CA GLY A 103 57.15 28.22 -23.67
C GLY A 103 55.97 28.21 -22.69
N GLY A 104 55.12 29.24 -22.69
CA GLY A 104 53.91 29.32 -21.87
C GLY A 104 52.69 28.58 -22.44
N ILE A 105 52.68 28.23 -23.74
CA ILE A 105 51.58 27.51 -24.41
C ILE A 105 52.18 26.44 -25.35
N SER A 106 52.09 25.17 -24.95
CA SER A 106 52.45 24.03 -25.79
C SER A 106 51.27 23.59 -26.67
N LEU A 107 51.31 23.91 -27.96
CA LEU A 107 50.28 23.52 -28.92
C LEU A 107 50.60 22.15 -29.53
N ASN A 108 49.80 21.14 -29.20
CA ASN A 108 49.90 19.82 -29.83
C ASN A 108 49.21 19.81 -31.21
N LEU A 109 49.74 20.60 -32.13
CA LEU A 109 49.35 20.65 -33.54
C LEU A 109 50.20 19.64 -34.31
N GLY A 110 49.57 18.76 -35.09
CA GLY A 110 50.23 17.64 -35.78
C GLY A 110 51.09 18.01 -37.00
N LEU A 111 51.90 19.07 -36.92
CA LEU A 111 52.86 19.45 -37.95
C LEU A 111 54.06 20.16 -37.29
N VAL A 112 55.28 19.69 -37.59
CA VAL A 112 56.53 19.91 -36.81
C VAL A 112 56.46 19.21 -35.45
N GLY A 113 57.32 18.20 -35.25
CA GLY A 113 57.24 17.29 -34.10
C GLY A 113 58.24 17.61 -32.98
N SER A 114 57.93 17.12 -31.78
CA SER A 114 58.90 16.73 -30.77
C SER A 114 58.44 15.44 -30.07
N SER A 115 59.37 14.82 -29.35
CA SER A 115 59.30 13.51 -28.68
C SER A 115 57.97 13.10 -28.00
N GLU A 116 57.66 11.80 -28.08
CA GLU A 116 56.61 11.03 -27.36
C GLU A 116 55.15 11.39 -27.75
N ILE A 117 54.45 10.62 -28.58
CA ILE A 117 53.96 9.25 -28.31
C ILE A 117 53.64 8.52 -29.62
N SER A 118 53.99 7.23 -29.72
CA SER A 118 53.66 6.35 -30.86
C SER A 118 52.50 5.38 -30.53
N SER A 119 51.35 5.46 -31.24
CA SER A 119 50.43 4.33 -31.54
C SER A 119 49.13 4.75 -32.27
N VAL A 120 48.38 3.74 -32.77
CA VAL A 120 47.06 3.78 -33.46
C VAL A 120 47.16 4.07 -34.99
N PRO A 121 46.62 3.18 -35.86
CA PRO A 121 47.58 2.31 -36.58
C PRO A 121 47.36 2.13 -38.09
N SER A 122 48.42 2.30 -38.90
CA SER A 122 48.37 2.14 -40.36
C SER A 122 49.13 0.93 -40.94
N GLY A 123 49.77 0.10 -40.12
CA GLY A 123 50.00 -1.33 -40.44
C GLY A 123 51.08 -1.66 -41.47
N ILE A 124 52.34 -1.38 -41.14
CA ILE A 124 53.48 -2.29 -41.42
C ILE A 124 54.05 -2.68 -40.03
N PRO A 125 54.53 -3.92 -39.79
CA PRO A 125 54.80 -4.37 -38.44
C PRO A 125 56.09 -3.78 -37.85
N ASN A 126 56.00 -3.30 -36.61
CA ASN A 126 57.04 -3.33 -35.58
C ASN A 126 58.51 -3.43 -36.04
N ARG A 127 59.04 -2.35 -36.64
CA ARG A 127 60.33 -1.88 -36.14
C ARG A 127 60.01 -1.30 -34.76
N PRO A 128 60.64 -1.74 -33.66
CA PRO A 128 60.51 -1.02 -32.40
C PRO A 128 61.02 0.42 -32.60
N ASP A 129 60.61 1.33 -31.72
CA ASP A 129 61.44 2.49 -31.40
C ASP A 129 62.69 1.94 -30.68
N ILE A 130 63.64 1.39 -31.46
CA ILE A 130 64.85 0.76 -30.92
C ILE A 130 65.68 1.90 -30.32
N PRO A 131 65.94 1.92 -29.00
CA PRO A 131 66.75 2.97 -28.40
C PRO A 131 68.10 2.98 -29.10
N SER A 132 68.46 4.15 -29.64
CA SER A 132 69.65 4.30 -30.46
C SER A 132 70.75 5.03 -29.71
N THR A 133 71.98 4.83 -30.16
CA THR A 133 73.07 5.75 -29.86
C THR A 133 72.71 7.13 -30.43
N PRO A 134 72.72 8.23 -29.67
CA PRO A 134 72.22 9.53 -30.12
C PRO A 134 72.89 10.01 -31.41
N GLU A 135 72.15 10.66 -32.30
CA GLU A 135 72.66 11.07 -33.62
C GLU A 135 73.70 12.20 -33.57
N PRO A 136 74.64 12.27 -34.54
CA PRO A 136 75.55 13.39 -34.69
C PRO A 136 74.82 14.61 -35.28
N PHE A 137 74.90 15.77 -34.60
CA PHE A 137 74.25 17.02 -34.98
C PHE A 137 74.43 17.39 -36.47
N ARG A 138 73.31 17.68 -37.15
CA ARG A 138 73.29 18.20 -38.53
C ARG A 138 72.68 19.61 -38.57
N LEU A 139 73.33 20.51 -39.31
CA LEU A 139 72.91 21.92 -39.42
C LEU A 139 71.67 22.15 -40.31
N SER A 140 71.20 21.13 -41.04
CA SER A 140 70.02 21.20 -41.90
C SER A 140 68.74 21.49 -41.13
N ASP A 141 68.62 20.94 -39.93
CA ASP A 141 67.32 20.78 -39.27
C ASP A 141 66.89 22.08 -38.55
N ILE A 142 67.81 23.03 -38.44
CA ILE A 142 67.63 24.39 -37.90
C ILE A 142 66.74 25.25 -38.83
N PHE A 143 66.63 24.92 -40.12
CA PHE A 143 65.86 25.72 -41.10
C PHE A 143 64.40 25.30 -41.25
N ALA A 144 64.01 24.12 -40.77
CA ALA A 144 62.64 23.63 -40.85
C ALA A 144 61.62 24.49 -40.06
N PRO A 145 61.91 24.99 -38.84
CA PRO A 145 60.96 25.84 -38.10
C PRO A 145 60.73 27.22 -38.75
N LEU A 146 61.75 27.76 -39.43
CA LEU A 146 61.75 29.14 -39.93
C LEU A 146 60.93 29.35 -41.23
N THR A 147 60.39 28.29 -41.81
CA THR A 147 59.72 28.34 -43.14
C THR A 147 58.26 27.85 -43.13
N PHE A 148 57.69 27.54 -41.95
CA PHE A 148 56.29 27.10 -41.78
C PHE A 148 55.85 25.98 -42.75
N GLY A 149 56.78 25.07 -43.12
CA GLY A 149 56.52 23.89 -43.94
C GLY A 149 56.24 24.14 -45.44
N LEU A 150 56.25 25.40 -45.90
CA LEU A 150 55.70 25.79 -47.20
C LEU A 150 56.52 25.35 -48.42
N PHE A 151 57.76 24.88 -48.21
CA PHE A 151 58.63 24.29 -49.24
C PHE A 151 59.19 22.92 -48.81
N SER A 152 58.30 22.00 -48.42
CA SER A 152 58.68 20.58 -48.29
C SER A 152 58.84 19.95 -49.68
N PHE A 153 60.09 19.74 -50.11
CA PHE A 153 60.36 18.82 -51.22
C PHE A 153 60.02 17.39 -50.76
N ASP A 154 59.01 16.77 -51.38
CA ASP A 154 58.53 15.41 -51.05
C ASP A 154 59.57 14.34 -51.42
N THR A 155 60.61 14.25 -50.59
CA THR A 155 61.62 13.18 -50.58
C THR A 155 61.09 12.01 -49.76
N ASN A 156 59.91 11.53 -50.17
CA ASN A 156 59.25 10.34 -49.69
C ASN A 156 60.23 9.15 -49.76
N SER A 157 60.88 8.82 -48.65
CA SER A 157 61.94 7.81 -48.56
C SER A 157 61.41 6.38 -48.58
N LYS A 158 60.53 6.10 -49.55
CA LYS A 158 60.44 4.76 -50.14
C LYS A 158 61.86 4.41 -50.58
N ASP A 159 62.38 3.36 -49.97
CA ASP A 159 63.68 2.74 -50.27
C ASP A 159 64.02 2.90 -51.76
N ALA A 160 64.99 3.78 -52.07
CA ALA A 160 65.34 4.23 -53.43
C ALA A 160 66.09 3.14 -54.23
N ARG A 161 65.69 1.89 -53.99
CA ARG A 161 66.46 0.67 -54.07
C ARG A 161 65.56 -0.60 -54.29
N LEU A 162 64.20 -0.54 -54.46
CA LEU A 162 63.23 -1.67 -54.80
C LEU A 162 61.81 -1.20 -55.37
N LEU A 163 61.11 -1.85 -56.35
CA LEU A 163 59.87 -1.31 -57.11
C LEU A 163 58.77 -2.33 -57.81
N GLY A 164 57.38 -2.52 -57.51
CA GLY A 164 56.22 -3.43 -58.16
C GLY A 164 54.60 -3.51 -57.72
N GLN A 165 53.54 -4.36 -58.24
CA GLN A 165 52.05 -4.75 -57.73
C GLN A 165 50.90 -5.71 -58.53
N HIS A 166 49.73 -6.40 -57.98
CA HIS A 166 48.60 -7.32 -58.68
C HIS A 166 47.12 -8.14 -58.22
N THR A 167 46.24 -8.34 -57.10
CA THR A 167 44.68 -8.86 -57.21
C THR A 167 43.40 -9.64 -56.31
N VAL A 168 43.14 -10.53 -55.21
CA VAL A 168 41.63 -10.93 -54.61
C VAL A 168 41.08 -11.17 -53.01
N ARG A 169 39.76 -11.49 -52.51
CA ARG A 169 39.12 -11.33 -51.01
C ARG A 169 37.74 -12.02 -50.33
N MET A 170 37.35 -11.96 -48.95
CA MET A 170 36.06 -12.55 -48.13
C MET A 170 35.18 -11.86 -46.85
N SER A 171 34.44 -12.53 -45.81
CA SER A 171 33.12 -12.17 -44.92
C SER A 171 32.71 -12.61 -43.32
N PRO A 172 31.47 -12.36 -42.59
CA PRO A 172 31.04 -12.40 -41.03
C PRO A 172 29.65 -13.05 -40.28
N ILE A 173 29.13 -12.75 -38.96
CA ILE A 173 28.09 -13.51 -37.96
C ILE A 173 27.01 -12.84 -36.81
N SER A 174 26.27 -13.54 -35.78
CA SER A 174 24.93 -13.21 -34.91
C SER A 174 24.60 -13.56 -33.28
N THR A 175 23.35 -13.44 -32.56
CA THR A 175 22.93 -13.55 -30.99
C THR A 175 21.45 -13.97 -30.34
N ALA A 176 21.00 -13.93 -28.97
CA ALA A 176 19.54 -14.03 -28.28
C ALA A 176 19.17 -13.80 -26.67
N HIS A 177 17.95 -14.18 -26.04
CA HIS A 177 17.36 -13.92 -24.58
C HIS A 177 16.08 -14.77 -23.86
N PHE A 178 15.25 -14.37 -22.76
CA PHE A 178 14.10 -15.11 -21.93
C PHE A 178 12.91 -14.35 -21.02
N ASN A 179 12.08 -14.95 -20.04
CA ASN A 179 10.77 -14.53 -19.27
C ASN A 179 10.80 -13.14 -18.55
N PRO A 180 10.38 -12.07 -19.23
CA PRO A 180 10.80 -10.74 -18.87
C PRO A 180 9.87 -9.95 -17.93
N HIS A 181 8.70 -10.48 -17.56
CA HIS A 181 7.64 -9.69 -16.89
C HIS A 181 7.32 -10.12 -15.45
N PHE A 182 7.99 -11.15 -14.90
CA PHE A 182 7.77 -11.64 -13.53
C PHE A 182 6.29 -11.98 -13.20
N GLN A 183 5.50 -12.34 -14.21
CA GLN A 183 4.08 -12.70 -14.03
C GLN A 183 3.92 -13.99 -13.21
N THR A 184 2.87 -14.02 -12.39
CA THR A 184 2.40 -15.22 -11.68
C THR A 184 1.50 -16.04 -12.60
N PHE A 185 1.48 -17.36 -12.40
CA PHE A 185 0.88 -18.31 -13.33
C PHE A 185 0.21 -19.47 -12.59
N CYS A 186 -1.10 -19.64 -12.79
CA CYS A 186 -1.84 -20.78 -12.26
C CYS A 186 -2.70 -21.48 -13.32
N LEU A 187 -2.96 -22.78 -13.10
CA LEU A 187 -3.82 -23.61 -13.93
C LEU A 187 -5.25 -23.61 -13.37
N PRO A 188 -6.26 -23.14 -14.13
CA PRO A 188 -7.65 -23.15 -13.67
C PRO A 188 -8.19 -24.59 -13.55
N PRO A 189 -9.25 -24.83 -12.77
CA PRO A 189 -9.82 -26.17 -12.58
C PRO A 189 -10.58 -26.72 -13.81
N VAL A 190 -10.74 -25.92 -14.88
CA VAL A 190 -11.53 -26.26 -16.08
C VAL A 190 -10.66 -26.98 -17.12
N SER A 191 -11.06 -28.16 -17.58
CA SER A 191 -10.35 -28.87 -18.67
C SER A 191 -10.74 -28.34 -20.06
N PRO A 192 -9.80 -28.05 -20.99
CA PRO A 192 -8.36 -28.28 -20.92
C PRO A 192 -7.56 -27.05 -20.46
N ALA A 193 -7.28 -26.97 -19.15
CA ALA A 193 -6.42 -25.94 -18.55
C ALA A 193 -5.02 -25.91 -19.19
N HIS A 194 -4.57 -24.73 -19.57
CA HIS A 194 -3.21 -24.49 -20.01
C HIS A 194 -2.80 -23.03 -19.83
N VAL A 195 -1.50 -22.80 -19.67
CA VAL A 195 -0.88 -21.48 -19.47
C VAL A 195 0.22 -21.27 -20.52
N LEU A 196 0.44 -20.01 -20.92
CA LEU A 196 1.49 -19.58 -21.84
C LEU A 196 2.51 -18.70 -21.12
N VAL A 197 3.81 -19.03 -21.22
CA VAL A 197 4.91 -18.25 -20.61
C VAL A 197 5.88 -17.76 -21.71
N PRO A 198 6.24 -16.47 -21.75
CA PRO A 198 7.02 -15.88 -22.84
C PRO A 198 8.56 -16.07 -22.74
N ILE A 199 9.21 -16.09 -23.90
CA ILE A 199 10.65 -16.03 -24.17
C ILE A 199 10.90 -14.85 -25.10
N LEU A 200 11.92 -14.02 -24.84
CA LEU A 200 12.33 -12.89 -25.68
C LEU A 200 13.65 -13.21 -26.40
N VAL A 201 13.76 -13.10 -27.74
CA VAL A 201 14.99 -13.37 -28.51
C VAL A 201 15.55 -12.09 -29.16
N ASN A 202 16.81 -12.09 -29.64
CA ASN A 202 17.46 -10.89 -30.22
C ASN A 202 18.59 -11.21 -31.23
N ASN A 203 18.50 -10.72 -32.47
CA ASN A 203 19.35 -11.06 -33.63
C ASN A 203 19.35 -12.55 -34.03
N THR A 204 18.23 -13.25 -33.83
CA THR A 204 18.03 -14.65 -34.23
C THR A 204 16.54 -14.96 -34.44
N ILE A 205 16.24 -16.09 -35.08
CA ILE A 205 14.91 -16.70 -35.08
C ILE A 205 15.06 -18.12 -34.49
N PRO A 206 14.42 -18.42 -33.34
CA PRO A 206 14.62 -19.68 -32.64
C PRO A 206 14.00 -20.86 -33.41
N THR A 207 14.79 -21.88 -33.68
CA THR A 207 14.37 -23.09 -34.40
C THR A 207 14.18 -24.31 -33.50
N ASN A 208 14.85 -24.31 -32.35
CA ASN A 208 14.84 -25.34 -31.34
C ASN A 208 14.93 -24.67 -29.96
N VAL A 209 14.08 -25.12 -29.03
CA VAL A 209 14.03 -24.63 -27.64
C VAL A 209 13.92 -25.83 -26.70
N ARG A 210 14.81 -25.93 -25.72
CA ARG A 210 14.81 -27.02 -24.73
C ARG A 210 14.58 -26.48 -23.32
N TYR A 211 13.78 -27.19 -22.54
CA TYR A 211 13.49 -26.88 -21.14
C TYR A 211 13.37 -28.16 -20.30
N SER A 212 13.48 -28.00 -18.98
CA SER A 212 13.24 -29.03 -17.97
C SER A 212 12.00 -28.71 -17.13
N PHE A 213 11.30 -29.73 -16.66
CA PHE A 213 10.04 -29.65 -15.90
C PHE A 213 10.08 -30.57 -14.67
N ILE A 214 9.60 -30.07 -13.54
CA ILE A 214 9.59 -30.75 -12.24
C ILE A 214 8.16 -30.69 -11.68
N PRO A 215 7.39 -31.80 -11.67
CA PRO A 215 6.01 -31.79 -11.18
C PRO A 215 5.95 -31.49 -9.67
N LEU A 216 4.93 -30.74 -9.22
CA LEU A 216 4.75 -30.47 -7.78
C LEU A 216 4.66 -31.78 -6.99
N GLY A 217 5.42 -31.89 -5.90
CA GLY A 217 5.49 -33.08 -5.05
C GLY A 217 6.33 -34.25 -5.61
N SER A 218 6.98 -34.11 -6.77
CA SER A 218 7.82 -35.16 -7.38
C SER A 218 9.24 -34.67 -7.67
N GLY A 219 10.25 -35.31 -7.12
CA GLY A 219 11.67 -35.02 -7.39
C GLY A 219 12.19 -35.51 -8.75
N ARG A 220 11.32 -35.82 -9.72
CA ARG A 220 11.71 -36.30 -11.06
C ARG A 220 11.70 -35.15 -12.06
N VAL A 221 12.82 -34.97 -12.77
CA VAL A 221 12.96 -33.97 -13.83
C VAL A 221 12.62 -34.61 -15.19
N GLU A 222 11.62 -34.06 -15.88
CA GLU A 222 11.31 -34.35 -17.30
C GLU A 222 12.06 -33.33 -18.18
N TYR A 223 12.69 -33.76 -19.29
CA TYR A 223 13.32 -32.86 -20.27
C TYR A 223 12.51 -32.86 -21.57
N LEU A 224 12.19 -31.68 -22.08
CA LEU A 224 11.40 -31.49 -23.30
C LEU A 224 12.12 -30.54 -24.27
N GLU A 225 11.99 -30.82 -25.57
CA GLU A 225 12.70 -30.13 -26.63
C GLU A 225 11.74 -29.89 -27.80
N LEU A 226 11.44 -28.61 -28.07
CA LEU A 226 10.45 -28.16 -29.04
C LEU A 226 11.11 -27.70 -30.34
N GLY A 227 10.53 -28.06 -31.48
CA GLY A 227 10.96 -27.63 -32.81
C GLY A 227 10.11 -26.49 -33.40
N THR A 228 10.62 -25.88 -34.48
CA THR A 228 9.93 -24.83 -35.28
C THR A 228 8.43 -25.03 -35.50
N LYS A 229 7.97 -26.27 -35.74
CA LYS A 229 6.55 -26.58 -35.99
C LYS A 229 5.69 -26.38 -34.74
N GLU A 230 6.19 -26.79 -33.58
CA GLU A 230 5.45 -26.77 -32.31
C GLU A 230 5.40 -25.34 -31.75
N LEU A 231 6.52 -24.61 -31.84
CA LEU A 231 6.59 -23.19 -31.48
C LEU A 231 5.59 -22.36 -32.30
N LYS A 232 5.47 -22.62 -33.62
CA LYS A 232 4.45 -21.99 -34.48
C LYS A 232 3.02 -22.40 -34.11
N ALA A 233 2.79 -23.67 -33.78
CA ALA A 233 1.46 -24.15 -33.37
C ALA A 233 1.00 -23.55 -32.03
N ILE A 234 1.92 -23.35 -31.07
CA ILE A 234 1.62 -22.65 -29.81
C ILE A 234 1.27 -21.19 -30.07
N GLU A 235 2.06 -20.50 -30.91
CA GLU A 235 1.82 -19.09 -31.23
C GLU A 235 0.52 -18.88 -32.02
N GLN A 236 0.19 -19.78 -32.95
CA GLN A 236 -1.08 -19.76 -33.67
C GLN A 236 -2.27 -19.97 -32.72
N ALA A 237 -2.20 -20.97 -31.82
CA ALA A 237 -3.26 -21.22 -30.83
C ALA A 237 -3.47 -20.04 -29.87
N ARG A 238 -2.42 -19.24 -29.58
CA ARG A 238 -2.54 -17.98 -28.81
C ARG A 238 -3.34 -16.93 -29.58
N VAL A 239 -3.08 -16.76 -30.88
CA VAL A 239 -3.78 -15.78 -31.73
C VAL A 239 -5.25 -16.18 -31.92
N GLU A 240 -5.52 -17.46 -32.18
CA GLU A 240 -6.88 -18.00 -32.27
C GLU A 240 -7.66 -17.80 -30.96
N GLY A 241 -7.05 -18.07 -29.81
CA GLY A 241 -7.66 -17.85 -28.49
C GLY A 241 -8.02 -16.38 -28.21
N LEU A 242 -7.17 -15.43 -28.64
CA LEU A 242 -7.44 -14.00 -28.48
C LEU A 242 -8.61 -13.51 -29.35
N GLN A 243 -8.81 -14.09 -30.54
CA GLN A 243 -9.94 -13.77 -31.41
C GLN A 243 -11.28 -14.24 -30.82
N VAL A 244 -11.30 -15.36 -30.07
CA VAL A 244 -12.51 -15.84 -29.38
C VAL A 244 -12.92 -14.93 -28.22
N VAL A 245 -11.97 -14.29 -27.52
CA VAL A 245 -12.30 -13.30 -26.48
C VAL A 245 -12.85 -12.01 -27.12
N ARG A 246 -12.23 -11.54 -28.21
CA ARG A 246 -12.58 -10.29 -28.90
C ARG A 246 -13.91 -10.33 -29.68
N SER A 247 -14.59 -11.48 -29.72
CA SER A 247 -15.85 -11.70 -30.47
C SER A 247 -17.07 -11.95 -29.58
N LYS A 248 -16.95 -11.76 -28.26
CA LYS A 248 -18.08 -11.92 -27.31
C LYS A 248 -18.79 -10.62 -26.97
N ASP A 249 -18.10 -9.48 -27.03
CA ASP A 249 -18.64 -8.14 -26.79
C ASP A 249 -18.61 -7.31 -28.08
N VAL A 250 -19.73 -7.31 -28.81
CA VAL A 250 -20.00 -6.37 -29.90
C VAL A 250 -21.45 -5.89 -29.78
N SER A 251 -21.64 -4.78 -29.08
CA SER A 251 -22.78 -3.90 -29.32
C SER A 251 -22.44 -2.98 -30.50
N GLU A 252 -23.39 -2.82 -31.40
CA GLU A 252 -23.35 -1.93 -32.56
C GLU A 252 -23.29 -0.44 -32.11
N TYR A 253 -22.78 0.46 -32.99
CA TYR A 253 -22.46 1.89 -32.74
C TYR A 253 -21.17 2.11 -31.90
N ASP A 254 -20.18 2.92 -32.28
CA ASP A 254 -20.09 3.98 -33.32
C ASP A 254 -18.81 3.88 -34.19
N ASP A 255 -18.84 4.48 -35.39
CA ASP A 255 -17.65 4.75 -36.24
C ASP A 255 -17.08 6.16 -35.92
N GLU A 256 -15.97 6.29 -35.17
CA GLU A 256 -15.01 7.42 -35.29
C GLU A 256 -13.68 7.16 -34.54
N ASP A 257 -12.55 7.52 -35.16
CA ASP A 257 -11.16 7.58 -34.65
C ASP A 257 -10.53 6.34 -33.95
N ASP A 258 -10.04 5.39 -34.76
CA ASP A 258 -9.08 4.33 -34.37
C ASP A 258 -7.68 4.91 -33.98
N GLU A 259 -7.51 5.42 -32.76
CA GLU A 259 -6.17 5.43 -32.13
C GLU A 259 -5.82 4.02 -31.63
N GLU A 260 -4.85 3.37 -32.29
CA GLU A 260 -4.32 2.02 -31.93
C GLU A 260 -3.74 1.98 -30.50
N THR A 261 -4.61 1.83 -29.51
CA THR A 261 -4.26 1.51 -28.11
C THR A 261 -3.95 0.02 -27.92
N ASP A 262 -3.22 -0.57 -28.88
CA ASP A 262 -2.78 -1.95 -28.82
C ASP A 262 -1.70 -2.10 -27.73
N ALA A 263 -2.09 -2.62 -26.58
CA ALA A 263 -1.24 -2.78 -25.39
C ALA A 263 -0.15 -3.88 -25.54
N GLY A 264 0.23 -4.22 -26.78
CA GLY A 264 1.38 -5.05 -27.09
C GLY A 264 2.69 -4.27 -26.91
N ALA A 265 3.62 -4.81 -26.11
CA ALA A 265 4.90 -4.16 -25.88
C ALA A 265 5.69 -3.96 -27.19
N ARG A 266 6.04 -2.70 -27.51
CA ARG A 266 6.79 -2.33 -28.73
C ARG A 266 8.20 -2.93 -28.75
N LEU A 267 8.33 -4.13 -29.32
CA LEU A 267 9.60 -4.82 -29.54
C LEU A 267 10.49 -4.08 -30.55
N GLN A 268 11.80 -4.15 -30.37
CA GLN A 268 12.76 -3.61 -31.34
C GLN A 268 12.86 -4.49 -32.59
N LYS A 269 13.28 -3.94 -33.74
CA LYS A 269 13.39 -4.68 -35.03
C LYS A 269 14.29 -5.92 -35.01
N THR A 270 15.19 -6.05 -34.03
CA THR A 270 16.05 -7.22 -33.84
C THR A 270 15.49 -8.23 -32.85
N GLN A 271 14.42 -7.87 -32.12
CA GLN A 271 13.82 -8.66 -31.04
C GLN A 271 12.59 -9.43 -31.53
N GLY A 272 12.27 -10.54 -30.86
CA GLY A 272 11.05 -11.32 -31.10
C GLY A 272 10.57 -12.03 -29.83
N LEU A 273 9.29 -12.36 -29.74
CA LEU A 273 8.68 -13.05 -28.60
C LEU A 273 8.18 -14.44 -29.03
N VAL A 274 8.30 -15.44 -28.15
CA VAL A 274 7.87 -16.83 -28.38
C VAL A 274 7.30 -17.39 -27.08
N HIS A 275 6.19 -18.14 -27.13
CA HIS A 275 5.55 -18.69 -25.93
C HIS A 275 5.78 -20.19 -25.76
N LEU A 276 5.89 -20.65 -24.51
CA LEU A 276 5.83 -22.06 -24.11
C LEU A 276 4.47 -22.38 -23.48
N ARG A 277 3.88 -23.54 -23.81
CA ARG A 277 2.56 -23.98 -23.33
C ARG A 277 2.67 -25.08 -22.28
N PHE A 278 2.02 -24.91 -21.13
CA PHE A 278 2.04 -25.86 -20.01
C PHE A 278 0.63 -26.25 -19.59
N SER A 279 0.44 -27.51 -19.18
CA SER A 279 -0.87 -28.08 -18.75
C SER A 279 -0.78 -28.95 -17.48
N LYS A 280 0.41 -29.07 -16.87
CA LYS A 280 0.66 -29.74 -15.58
C LYS A 280 1.25 -28.73 -14.60
N PRO A 281 0.90 -28.75 -13.30
CA PRO A 281 1.53 -27.90 -12.30
C PRO A 281 2.93 -28.40 -11.93
N GLY A 282 3.88 -27.49 -11.80
CA GLY A 282 5.30 -27.79 -11.55
C GLY A 282 6.22 -26.58 -11.73
N THR A 283 7.50 -26.76 -11.44
CA THR A 283 8.56 -25.79 -11.74
C THR A 283 9.21 -26.12 -13.08
N ILE A 284 9.43 -25.09 -13.90
CA ILE A 284 9.94 -25.14 -15.27
C ILE A 284 11.28 -24.38 -15.30
N ARG A 285 12.27 -24.89 -16.04
CA ARG A 285 13.59 -24.26 -16.23
C ARG A 285 13.99 -24.27 -17.70
N LEU A 286 14.47 -23.14 -18.24
CA LEU A 286 14.94 -23.06 -19.62
C LEU A 286 16.40 -23.57 -19.76
N ASP A 287 16.64 -24.50 -20.69
CA ASP A 287 17.95 -25.14 -20.90
C ASP A 287 18.72 -24.54 -22.10
N ARG A 288 18.08 -24.34 -23.28
CA ARG A 288 18.77 -23.98 -24.54
C ARG A 288 17.85 -23.35 -25.60
N VAL A 289 18.42 -22.50 -26.47
CA VAL A 289 17.80 -21.97 -27.70
C VAL A 289 18.81 -22.00 -28.87
N LEU A 290 18.38 -22.36 -30.10
CA LEU A 290 19.22 -22.42 -31.32
C LEU A 290 18.64 -21.61 -32.50
N ASP A 291 19.51 -21.14 -33.41
CA ASP A 291 19.19 -20.44 -34.67
C ASP A 291 18.94 -21.42 -35.85
N SER A 292 18.43 -20.89 -36.97
CA SER A 292 18.42 -21.48 -38.32
C SER A 292 19.78 -21.95 -38.83
N SER A 293 20.87 -21.26 -38.46
CA SER A 293 22.25 -21.66 -38.73
C SER A 293 22.79 -22.74 -37.78
N ASN A 294 21.92 -23.28 -36.90
CA ASN A 294 22.25 -24.23 -35.84
C ASN A 294 23.26 -23.71 -34.79
N VAL A 295 23.48 -22.39 -34.75
CA VAL A 295 24.29 -21.70 -33.75
C VAL A 295 23.46 -21.51 -32.46
N ALA A 296 24.07 -21.78 -31.31
CA ALA A 296 23.40 -21.65 -30.02
C ALA A 296 23.38 -20.21 -29.51
N ALA A 297 22.24 -19.80 -28.96
CA ALA A 297 22.07 -18.46 -28.45
C ALA A 297 22.25 -18.36 -26.91
N ARG A 298 22.70 -17.20 -26.44
CA ARG A 298 23.05 -16.96 -25.03
C ARG A 298 21.79 -16.70 -24.19
N LEU A 299 21.71 -17.35 -23.02
CA LEU A 299 20.62 -17.16 -22.04
C LEU A 299 20.95 -16.10 -20.99
N VAL A 300 19.91 -15.59 -20.31
CA VAL A 300 19.97 -14.60 -19.21
C VAL A 300 19.07 -15.10 -18.06
N HIS A 301 19.34 -14.64 -16.84
CA HIS A 301 18.66 -15.07 -15.61
C HIS A 301 17.59 -14.05 -15.16
N PRO A 302 16.53 -14.48 -14.43
CA PRO A 302 16.25 -15.84 -13.98
C PRO A 302 15.84 -16.79 -15.11
N VAL A 303 16.06 -18.10 -14.91
CA VAL A 303 15.74 -19.15 -15.89
C VAL A 303 14.61 -20.08 -15.46
N GLU A 304 13.92 -19.78 -14.35
CA GLU A 304 12.92 -20.67 -13.72
C GLU A 304 11.58 -19.96 -13.46
N VAL A 305 10.49 -20.71 -13.60
CA VAL A 305 9.09 -20.28 -13.34
C VAL A 305 8.33 -21.44 -12.69
N THR A 306 7.43 -21.17 -11.76
CA THR A 306 6.56 -22.22 -11.16
C THR A 306 5.10 -21.96 -11.49
N VAL A 307 4.39 -23.01 -11.88
CA VAL A 307 2.95 -22.99 -12.18
C VAL A 307 2.23 -23.90 -11.19
N VAL A 308 1.22 -23.37 -10.49
CA VAL A 308 0.43 -24.08 -9.47
C VAL A 308 -1.04 -24.19 -9.90
N PRO A 309 -1.88 -25.05 -9.29
CA PRO A 309 -3.33 -24.98 -9.50
C PRO A 309 -3.88 -23.67 -8.92
N CYS A 310 -4.78 -23.00 -9.64
CA CYS A 310 -5.37 -21.73 -9.18
C CYS A 310 -6.15 -21.93 -7.85
N PRO A 311 -6.12 -20.94 -6.94
CA PRO A 311 -6.89 -20.99 -5.71
C PRO A 311 -8.40 -20.92 -5.97
N THR A 312 -9.19 -21.49 -5.05
CA THR A 312 -10.66 -21.52 -5.09
C THR A 312 -11.22 -21.43 -3.68
N ALA A 313 -12.31 -20.69 -3.47
CA ALA A 313 -13.09 -20.72 -2.24
C ALA A 313 -14.59 -20.87 -2.56
N GLN A 314 -15.30 -21.59 -1.69
CA GLN A 314 -16.76 -21.77 -1.76
C GLN A 314 -17.29 -21.94 -0.33
N TYR A 315 -18.56 -21.63 -0.08
CA TYR A 315 -19.25 -22.07 1.14
C TYR A 315 -19.50 -23.59 1.11
N THR A 316 -19.54 -24.20 2.28
CA THR A 316 -20.04 -25.57 2.47
C THR A 316 -21.56 -25.65 2.28
N ASP A 317 -22.08 -26.86 2.05
CA ASP A 317 -23.51 -27.17 1.98
C ASP A 317 -24.18 -27.29 3.38
N ASP A 318 -23.69 -26.53 4.38
CA ASP A 318 -24.20 -26.60 5.75
C ASP A 318 -25.65 -26.05 5.82
N ILE A 319 -26.51 -26.73 6.60
CA ILE A 319 -27.95 -26.43 6.69
C ILE A 319 -28.18 -25.29 7.69
N VAL A 320 -27.88 -24.07 7.26
CA VAL A 320 -28.20 -22.83 7.96
C VAL A 320 -29.66 -22.45 7.67
N GLN A 321 -30.35 -21.82 8.63
CA GLN A 321 -31.72 -21.34 8.44
C GLN A 321 -31.73 -20.01 7.67
N ASP A 322 -32.59 -19.88 6.66
CA ASP A 322 -32.70 -18.65 5.85
C ASP A 322 -33.33 -17.47 6.62
N PHE A 323 -33.96 -17.75 7.76
CA PHE A 323 -34.69 -16.78 8.59
C PHE A 323 -34.22 -16.88 10.06
N HIS A 324 -33.88 -15.73 10.65
CA HIS A 324 -33.49 -15.56 12.05
C HIS A 324 -34.29 -14.44 12.70
N CYS A 325 -34.42 -14.46 14.02
CA CYS A 325 -35.24 -13.48 14.75
C CYS A 325 -34.40 -12.38 15.42
N ALA A 326 -34.87 -11.14 15.38
CA ALA A 326 -34.17 -10.01 16.00
C ALA A 326 -33.97 -10.21 17.51
N GLY A 327 -32.72 -10.17 17.97
CA GLY A 327 -32.35 -10.44 19.37
C GLY A 327 -32.08 -11.91 19.70
N GLU A 328 -32.11 -12.81 18.70
CA GLU A 328 -31.67 -14.20 18.85
C GLU A 328 -30.14 -14.27 19.02
N THR A 329 -29.66 -14.79 20.16
CA THR A 329 -28.25 -14.69 20.58
C THR A 329 -27.34 -15.81 20.08
N SER A 330 -27.88 -16.80 19.35
CA SER A 330 -27.08 -17.85 18.72
C SER A 330 -26.27 -17.28 17.56
N GLY A 331 -24.96 -17.18 17.72
CA GLY A 331 -24.04 -16.85 16.63
C GLY A 331 -24.19 -17.86 15.49
N VAL A 332 -24.40 -17.36 14.28
CA VAL A 332 -24.46 -18.18 13.06
C VAL A 332 -23.06 -18.18 12.46
N ASP A 333 -22.44 -19.37 12.34
CA ASP A 333 -21.15 -19.55 11.68
C ASP A 333 -21.35 -20.14 10.29
N LEU A 334 -20.79 -19.51 9.25
CA LEU A 334 -20.69 -20.10 7.91
C LEU A 334 -19.31 -20.75 7.74
N THR A 335 -19.24 -22.01 7.27
CA THR A 335 -17.95 -22.60 6.90
C THR A 335 -17.60 -22.28 5.44
N ILE A 336 -16.37 -21.82 5.22
CA ILE A 336 -15.78 -21.58 3.91
C ILE A 336 -14.72 -22.65 3.65
N ASP A 337 -14.79 -23.29 2.48
CA ASP A 337 -13.92 -24.36 2.01
C ASP A 337 -12.93 -23.76 0.99
N ILE A 338 -11.70 -23.48 1.42
CA ILE A 338 -10.67 -22.80 0.64
C ILE A 338 -9.61 -23.81 0.19
N ARG A 339 -9.14 -23.70 -1.05
CA ARG A 339 -8.07 -24.54 -1.61
C ARG A 339 -7.07 -23.67 -2.37
N GLY A 340 -5.78 -23.90 -2.15
CA GLY A 340 -4.69 -23.17 -2.81
C GLY A 340 -3.37 -23.35 -2.06
N VAL A 341 -2.30 -22.69 -2.51
CA VAL A 341 -0.99 -22.74 -1.83
C VAL A 341 -0.99 -21.75 -0.65
N PRO A 342 -0.74 -22.19 0.60
CA PRO A 342 -0.70 -21.29 1.75
C PRO A 342 0.58 -20.41 1.77
N PRO A 343 0.58 -19.28 2.50
CA PRO A 343 -0.58 -18.70 3.18
C PRO A 343 -1.60 -18.15 2.17
N LEU A 344 -2.88 -18.36 2.45
CA LEU A 344 -3.98 -17.90 1.60
C LEU A 344 -4.57 -16.59 2.15
N SER A 345 -5.02 -15.72 1.25
CA SER A 345 -5.81 -14.54 1.59
C SER A 345 -7.17 -14.60 0.90
N LEU A 346 -8.22 -14.19 1.61
CA LEU A 346 -9.62 -14.21 1.15
C LEU A 346 -10.21 -12.81 1.23
N GLN A 347 -10.76 -12.34 0.11
CA GLN A 347 -11.59 -11.14 0.06
C GLN A 347 -13.06 -11.53 -0.04
N TRP A 348 -13.89 -10.97 0.84
CA TRP A 348 -15.34 -11.21 0.87
C TRP A 348 -16.09 -9.91 1.18
N SER A 349 -17.41 -9.92 1.02
CA SER A 349 -18.26 -8.76 1.29
C SER A 349 -19.55 -9.11 2.04
N LYS A 350 -20.01 -8.16 2.85
CA LYS A 350 -21.31 -8.15 3.53
C LYS A 350 -22.18 -7.07 2.92
N ASP A 351 -23.30 -7.44 2.31
CA ASP A 351 -24.35 -6.50 1.92
C ASP A 351 -25.52 -6.60 2.91
N VAL A 352 -25.82 -5.49 3.59
CA VAL A 352 -26.98 -5.36 4.47
C VAL A 352 -27.92 -4.32 3.86
N ASN A 353 -29.09 -4.77 3.39
CA ASN A 353 -30.13 -3.92 2.80
C ASN A 353 -29.64 -2.95 1.68
N GLY A 354 -28.64 -3.35 0.88
CA GLY A 354 -28.07 -2.55 -0.21
C GLY A 354 -26.81 -1.76 0.16
N LYS A 355 -26.30 -1.89 1.40
CA LYS A 355 -25.02 -1.34 1.84
C LYS A 355 -23.96 -2.44 1.87
N LYS A 356 -23.14 -2.51 0.81
CA LYS A 356 -22.00 -3.45 0.68
C LYS A 356 -20.75 -2.92 1.41
N GLU A 357 -20.23 -3.72 2.33
CA GLU A 357 -18.95 -3.53 3.03
C GLU A 357 -17.98 -4.66 2.65
N TYR A 358 -16.69 -4.35 2.49
CA TYR A 358 -15.66 -5.29 2.02
C TYR A 358 -14.66 -5.62 3.13
N PHE A 359 -14.24 -6.89 3.17
CA PHE A 359 -13.29 -7.43 4.15
C PHE A 359 -12.19 -8.21 3.43
N LEU A 360 -10.95 -8.04 3.90
CA LEU A 360 -9.79 -8.83 3.49
C LEU A 360 -9.27 -9.57 4.72
N VAL A 361 -8.99 -10.86 4.54
CA VAL A 361 -8.39 -11.75 5.53
C VAL A 361 -7.10 -12.30 4.94
N GLU A 362 -6.04 -12.34 5.73
CA GLU A 362 -4.72 -12.80 5.32
C GLU A 362 -4.17 -13.87 6.27
N GLY A 363 -3.12 -14.60 5.84
CA GLY A 363 -2.43 -15.55 6.70
C GLY A 363 -3.19 -16.85 6.99
N ILE A 364 -4.08 -17.29 6.09
CA ILE A 364 -4.84 -18.54 6.28
C ILE A 364 -3.93 -19.74 5.96
N GLU A 365 -3.50 -20.46 6.99
CA GLU A 365 -2.69 -21.69 6.91
C GLU A 365 -3.17 -22.78 7.90
N ASP A 366 -2.56 -23.97 7.89
CA ASP A 366 -2.87 -25.08 8.82
C ASP A 366 -2.01 -24.93 10.10
N SER A 367 -2.66 -24.78 11.25
CA SER A 367 -2.00 -24.59 12.55
C SER A 367 -1.28 -25.83 13.09
N GLY A 368 -1.41 -26.99 12.43
CA GLY A 368 -0.95 -28.28 12.97
C GLY A 368 0.52 -28.67 12.72
N HIS A 369 1.34 -27.89 12.01
CA HIS A 369 2.65 -28.39 11.50
C HIS A 369 3.88 -27.52 11.86
N SER A 370 4.72 -28.06 12.73
CA SER A 370 6.05 -27.53 13.08
C SER A 370 7.06 -27.73 11.93
N HIS A 371 7.43 -26.65 11.25
CA HIS A 371 8.32 -26.72 10.09
C HIS A 371 9.75 -27.15 10.43
N THR A 372 10.16 -28.26 9.83
CA THR A 372 11.57 -28.66 9.70
C THR A 372 12.04 -28.43 8.26
N ALA A 373 13.36 -28.37 8.02
CA ALA A 373 13.91 -28.02 6.71
C ALA A 373 13.48 -28.92 5.52
N GLN A 374 12.93 -30.12 5.79
CA GLN A 374 12.33 -30.97 4.75
C GLN A 374 10.98 -30.45 4.23
N GLU A 375 10.32 -29.52 4.93
CA GLU A 375 9.02 -28.96 4.56
C GLU A 375 9.09 -27.79 3.57
N VAL A 376 10.25 -27.23 3.27
CA VAL A 376 10.39 -26.19 2.23
C VAL A 376 9.93 -26.71 0.85
N ALA A 377 10.01 -28.02 0.62
CA ALA A 377 9.43 -28.70 -0.55
C ALA A 377 7.90 -28.89 -0.48
N ARG A 378 7.29 -28.84 0.72
CA ARG A 378 5.82 -28.86 0.92
C ARG A 378 5.18 -27.49 0.73
N ALA A 379 5.92 -26.40 0.93
CA ALA A 379 5.44 -25.02 0.83
C ALA A 379 4.87 -24.59 -0.54
N ARG A 380 5.01 -25.42 -1.60
CA ARG A 380 4.41 -25.19 -2.93
C ARG A 380 3.26 -26.15 -3.28
N ILE A 381 2.76 -26.91 -2.30
CA ILE A 381 1.67 -27.87 -2.49
C ILE A 381 0.34 -27.21 -2.11
N PRO A 382 -0.70 -27.26 -2.97
CA PRO A 382 -1.99 -26.70 -2.64
C PRO A 382 -2.70 -27.52 -1.55
N GLN A 383 -2.99 -26.86 -0.43
CA GLN A 383 -3.73 -27.43 0.70
C GLN A 383 -5.24 -27.20 0.55
N LYS A 384 -6.02 -27.80 1.45
CA LYS A 384 -7.47 -27.60 1.57
C LYS A 384 -7.79 -27.26 3.03
N LEU A 385 -8.29 -26.05 3.27
CA LEU A 385 -8.48 -25.47 4.59
C LEU A 385 -9.95 -25.07 4.79
N LYS A 386 -10.49 -25.35 5.97
CA LYS A 386 -11.82 -24.90 6.39
C LYS A 386 -11.70 -23.68 7.29
N VAL A 387 -12.50 -22.67 7.02
CA VAL A 387 -12.49 -21.38 7.71
C VAL A 387 -13.91 -21.06 8.22
N PRO A 388 -14.14 -20.92 9.54
CA PRO A 388 -15.41 -20.44 10.06
C PRO A 388 -15.50 -18.91 9.90
N LEU A 389 -16.67 -18.42 9.50
CA LEU A 389 -17.02 -17.00 9.42
C LEU A 389 -18.24 -16.74 10.31
N SER A 390 -18.01 -16.18 11.50
CA SER A 390 -19.05 -15.80 12.45
C SER A 390 -19.82 -14.57 11.99
N LEU A 391 -21.15 -14.64 11.98
CA LEU A 391 -22.02 -13.58 11.47
C LEU A 391 -22.59 -12.70 12.59
N SER A 392 -22.52 -11.38 12.41
CA SER A 392 -23.25 -10.40 13.23
C SER A 392 -24.61 -10.09 12.58
N LEU A 393 -25.70 -10.32 13.31
CA LEU A 393 -27.09 -10.22 12.81
C LEU A 393 -27.83 -8.98 13.35
N ASP A 394 -27.05 -7.95 13.67
CA ASP A 394 -27.44 -6.75 14.44
C ASP A 394 -28.48 -5.85 13.75
N ALA A 395 -28.83 -6.12 12.49
CA ALA A 395 -29.71 -5.31 11.67
C ALA A 395 -30.86 -6.15 11.08
N LEU A 396 -32.07 -5.56 11.08
CA LEU A 396 -33.25 -6.14 10.44
C LEU A 396 -33.12 -6.20 8.91
N GLY A 397 -33.82 -7.13 8.27
CA GLY A 397 -33.87 -7.25 6.81
C GLY A 397 -32.87 -8.26 6.24
N LYS A 398 -32.47 -8.08 4.98
CA LYS A 398 -31.68 -9.07 4.24
C LYS A 398 -30.18 -8.82 4.37
N HIS A 399 -29.45 -9.85 4.77
CA HIS A 399 -27.99 -9.92 4.76
C HIS A 399 -27.54 -10.87 3.63
N THR A 400 -26.56 -10.44 2.85
CA THR A 400 -25.96 -11.24 1.77
C THR A 400 -24.45 -11.24 1.92
N TYR A 401 -23.86 -12.43 1.87
CA TYR A 401 -22.44 -12.69 2.10
C TYR A 401 -21.84 -13.29 0.84
N ASN A 402 -20.92 -12.57 0.20
CA ASN A 402 -20.35 -12.94 -1.09
C ASN A 402 -18.83 -13.10 -1.01
N LEU A 403 -18.28 -14.16 -1.60
CA LEU A 403 -16.83 -14.33 -1.76
C LEU A 403 -16.40 -13.60 -3.03
N GLU A 404 -15.48 -12.64 -2.93
CA GLU A 404 -15.12 -11.75 -4.05
C GLU A 404 -13.84 -12.25 -4.75
N SER A 405 -12.77 -12.54 -4.00
CA SER A 405 -11.51 -13.03 -4.58
C SER A 405 -10.68 -13.86 -3.59
N VAL A 406 -9.78 -14.69 -4.12
CA VAL A 406 -8.82 -15.50 -3.35
C VAL A 406 -7.42 -15.26 -3.90
N ILE A 407 -6.43 -15.14 -3.01
CA ILE A 407 -5.01 -14.96 -3.33
C ILE A 407 -4.22 -16.10 -2.67
N ASP A 408 -3.29 -16.72 -3.40
CA ASP A 408 -2.39 -17.74 -2.85
C ASP A 408 -0.99 -17.19 -2.50
N GLY A 409 -0.22 -17.97 -1.73
CA GLY A 409 1.15 -17.64 -1.32
C GLY A 409 2.17 -17.57 -2.48
N MET A 410 1.73 -17.84 -3.72
CA MET A 410 2.51 -17.67 -4.94
C MET A 410 2.12 -16.39 -5.72
N GLY A 411 1.17 -15.60 -5.22
CA GLY A 411 0.70 -14.36 -5.83
C GLY A 411 -0.27 -14.54 -7.00
N ASN A 412 -0.98 -15.67 -7.07
CA ASN A 412 -2.07 -15.86 -8.03
C ASN A 412 -3.38 -15.32 -7.43
N VAL A 413 -4.03 -14.39 -8.12
CA VAL A 413 -5.33 -13.81 -7.74
C VAL A 413 -6.44 -14.41 -8.60
N VAL A 414 -7.47 -14.97 -7.97
CA VAL A 414 -8.68 -15.46 -8.64
C VAL A 414 -9.87 -14.64 -8.17
N GLN A 415 -10.52 -13.94 -9.09
CA GLN A 415 -11.83 -13.33 -8.86
C GLN A 415 -12.90 -14.42 -8.91
N LEU A 416 -13.81 -14.44 -7.92
CA LEU A 416 -14.92 -15.38 -7.82
C LEU A 416 -16.25 -14.80 -8.36
N ASN A 417 -16.22 -13.57 -8.88
CA ASN A 417 -17.37 -12.90 -9.47
C ASN A 417 -17.78 -13.56 -10.81
N ASP A 418 -18.63 -14.56 -10.71
CA ASP A 418 -19.51 -14.99 -11.82
C ASP A 418 -20.76 -14.10 -11.81
N GLU A 419 -21.31 -13.74 -12.97
CA GLU A 419 -22.49 -12.85 -13.06
C GLU A 419 -23.78 -13.57 -12.61
N TYR A 420 -23.72 -14.88 -12.47
CA TYR A 420 -24.80 -15.72 -11.96
C TYR A 420 -24.60 -16.05 -10.48
N ARG A 421 -25.67 -15.92 -9.70
CA ARG A 421 -25.71 -16.21 -8.25
C ARG A 421 -25.58 -17.71 -7.96
N ASP A 422 -24.37 -18.27 -8.04
CA ASP A 422 -24.11 -19.62 -7.51
C ASP A 422 -24.18 -19.59 -5.97
N ALA A 423 -25.04 -20.45 -5.40
CA ALA A 423 -25.22 -20.59 -3.96
C ALA A 423 -23.93 -21.06 -3.23
N LYS A 424 -22.92 -21.53 -3.98
CA LYS A 424 -21.57 -21.82 -3.47
C LYS A 424 -20.74 -20.57 -3.19
N ILE A 425 -21.01 -19.45 -3.86
CA ILE A 425 -20.21 -18.21 -3.78
C ILE A 425 -20.96 -17.11 -3.03
N THR A 426 -22.29 -17.10 -3.11
CA THR A 426 -23.16 -16.16 -2.38
C THR A 426 -24.12 -16.90 -1.44
N ARG A 427 -24.08 -16.58 -0.15
CA ARG A 427 -25.09 -17.00 0.85
C ARG A 427 -25.92 -15.79 1.29
N SER A 428 -27.20 -15.98 1.59
CA SER A 428 -28.05 -14.87 2.07
C SER A 428 -29.13 -15.32 3.02
N LEU A 429 -29.34 -14.57 4.09
CA LEU A 429 -30.30 -14.83 5.16
C LEU A 429 -31.11 -13.56 5.48
N SER A 430 -32.21 -13.70 6.21
CA SER A 430 -33.10 -12.60 6.57
C SER A 430 -33.34 -12.54 8.07
N VAL A 431 -33.09 -11.38 8.68
CA VAL A 431 -33.39 -11.12 10.09
C VAL A 431 -34.76 -10.47 10.19
N LEU A 432 -35.72 -11.22 10.73
CA LEU A 432 -37.12 -10.83 10.92
C LEU A 432 -37.33 -10.13 12.27
N ARG A 433 -38.30 -9.21 12.31
CA ARG A 433 -38.78 -8.61 13.55
C ARG A 433 -39.57 -9.64 14.36
N ARG A 434 -39.48 -9.55 15.70
CA ARG A 434 -40.32 -10.36 16.59
C ARG A 434 -41.72 -9.72 16.70
N PRO A 435 -42.82 -10.44 16.41
CA PRO A 435 -44.16 -9.88 16.40
C PRO A 435 -44.60 -9.47 17.82
N SER A 436 -45.39 -8.41 17.97
CA SER A 436 -45.82 -7.90 19.28
C SER A 436 -47.33 -7.66 19.36
N VAL A 437 -47.99 -8.09 20.43
CA VAL A 437 -49.47 -8.09 20.55
C VAL A 437 -49.97 -7.28 21.74
N SER A 438 -51.13 -6.63 21.60
CA SER A 438 -51.85 -5.94 22.70
C SER A 438 -53.36 -5.84 22.44
N PHE A 439 -54.14 -5.50 23.48
CA PHE A 439 -55.55 -5.13 23.31
C PHE A 439 -55.70 -3.69 22.81
N LYS A 440 -56.65 -3.51 21.89
CA LYS A 440 -56.98 -2.23 21.24
C LYS A 440 -58.21 -1.62 21.91
N ALA A 441 -58.06 -0.41 22.44
CA ALA A 441 -59.11 0.37 23.13
C ALA A 441 -59.74 -0.28 24.39
N CYS A 442 -59.06 -1.24 25.03
CA CYS A 442 -59.46 -1.81 26.32
C CYS A 442 -58.22 -1.96 27.23
N GLY A 443 -58.33 -1.57 28.50
CA GLY A 443 -57.20 -1.65 29.45
C GLY A 443 -57.55 -1.22 30.87
N PRO A 444 -56.55 -1.10 31.77
CA PRO A 444 -56.77 -0.66 33.16
C PRO A 444 -57.51 0.68 33.22
N GLY A 445 -58.61 0.73 33.98
CA GLY A 445 -59.48 1.92 34.08
C GLY A 445 -60.46 2.12 32.90
N HIS A 446 -60.22 1.49 31.74
CA HIS A 446 -61.06 1.57 30.54
C HIS A 446 -61.58 0.18 30.12
N PRO A 447 -62.59 -0.37 30.82
CA PRO A 447 -63.16 -1.68 30.52
C PRO A 447 -64.11 -1.66 29.31
N THR A 448 -64.07 -2.72 28.50
CA THR A 448 -65.05 -2.94 27.43
C THR A 448 -66.44 -3.17 28.03
N SER A 449 -67.44 -2.49 27.47
CA SER A 449 -68.82 -2.51 27.97
C SER A 449 -69.66 -3.55 27.22
N LEU A 450 -70.18 -4.54 27.94
CA LEU A 450 -71.08 -5.56 27.42
C LEU A 450 -72.54 -5.15 27.69
N LEU A 451 -73.40 -5.13 26.66
CA LEU A 451 -74.82 -4.83 26.83
C LEU A 451 -75.59 -6.14 26.99
N ILE A 452 -76.51 -6.19 27.96
CA ILE A 452 -77.40 -7.34 28.21
C ILE A 452 -78.05 -7.81 26.89
N GLY A 453 -77.77 -9.05 26.48
CA GLY A 453 -78.29 -9.65 25.24
C GLY A 453 -77.46 -9.41 23.97
N SER A 454 -76.25 -8.86 24.09
CA SER A 454 -75.33 -8.59 22.96
C SER A 454 -73.99 -9.33 23.08
N GLU A 455 -73.18 -9.30 22.02
CA GLU A 455 -71.76 -9.67 22.04
C GLU A 455 -70.92 -8.38 21.99
N ALA A 456 -69.92 -8.22 22.87
CA ALA A 456 -69.00 -7.10 22.83
C ALA A 456 -67.74 -7.43 22.01
N PRO A 457 -67.27 -6.54 21.12
CA PRO A 457 -66.01 -6.73 20.40
C PRO A 457 -64.81 -6.41 21.30
N VAL A 458 -63.92 -7.38 21.49
CA VAL A 458 -62.61 -7.22 22.12
C VAL A 458 -61.56 -7.33 21.03
N ALA A 459 -61.00 -6.19 20.61
CA ALA A 459 -60.02 -6.13 19.54
C ALA A 459 -58.59 -6.35 20.07
N LEU A 460 -57.87 -7.24 19.41
CA LEU A 460 -56.43 -7.47 19.51
C LEU A 460 -55.75 -6.86 18.29
N THR A 461 -54.49 -6.44 18.43
CA THR A 461 -53.71 -5.91 17.30
C THR A 461 -52.27 -6.41 17.37
N VAL A 462 -51.75 -6.84 16.21
CA VAL A 462 -50.36 -7.28 16.02
C VAL A 462 -49.55 -6.14 15.40
N SER A 463 -48.49 -5.77 16.08
CA SER A 463 -47.56 -4.69 15.75
C SER A 463 -46.12 -5.22 15.62
N ASN A 464 -45.25 -4.45 14.96
CA ASN A 464 -43.83 -4.75 14.77
C ASN A 464 -43.52 -6.10 14.09
N ALA A 465 -44.48 -6.72 13.41
CA ALA A 465 -44.32 -8.01 12.74
C ALA A 465 -44.01 -7.84 11.24
N ASP A 466 -43.24 -8.77 10.66
CA ASP A 466 -43.02 -8.83 9.21
C ASP A 466 -44.01 -9.83 8.55
N PRO A 467 -44.66 -9.52 7.42
CA PRO A 467 -45.70 -10.40 6.83
C PRO A 467 -45.27 -11.83 6.49
N VAL A 468 -43.96 -12.06 6.32
CA VAL A 468 -43.37 -13.38 6.01
C VAL A 468 -43.41 -14.35 7.20
N ASP A 469 -43.59 -13.82 8.42
CA ASP A 469 -43.74 -14.57 9.67
C ASP A 469 -45.21 -14.87 10.02
N GLY A 470 -46.18 -14.26 9.31
CA GLY A 470 -47.61 -14.52 9.51
C GLY A 470 -48.11 -15.82 8.83
N PRO A 471 -49.33 -16.27 9.16
CA PRO A 471 -50.23 -15.75 10.20
C PRO A 471 -49.72 -16.07 11.62
N TRP A 472 -50.19 -15.32 12.61
CA TRP A 472 -49.73 -15.45 14.00
C TRP A 472 -50.76 -16.15 14.89
N ASP A 473 -50.28 -17.08 15.72
CA ASP A 473 -51.01 -17.71 16.83
C ASP A 473 -50.97 -16.79 18.06
N ILE A 474 -52.11 -16.42 18.63
CA ILE A 474 -52.22 -15.56 19.83
C ILE A 474 -52.85 -16.36 21.00
N ASP A 475 -52.13 -16.50 22.11
CA ASP A 475 -52.58 -17.26 23.29
C ASP A 475 -53.40 -16.37 24.26
N VAL A 476 -54.72 -16.60 24.34
CA VAL A 476 -55.65 -15.82 25.16
C VAL A 476 -56.30 -16.66 26.26
N ARG A 477 -56.14 -16.22 27.51
CA ARG A 477 -56.83 -16.72 28.70
C ARG A 477 -58.09 -15.91 28.99
N PHE A 478 -59.10 -16.56 29.57
CA PHE A 478 -60.31 -15.93 30.11
C PHE A 478 -60.58 -16.39 31.54
N GLU A 479 -60.83 -15.42 32.43
CA GLU A 479 -61.22 -15.64 33.83
C GLU A 479 -62.59 -14.98 34.09
N PRO A 480 -63.62 -15.73 34.54
CA PRO A 480 -64.97 -15.19 34.69
C PRO A 480 -65.09 -14.25 35.90
N ALA A 481 -65.89 -13.19 35.75
CA ALA A 481 -66.19 -12.29 36.86
C ALA A 481 -66.93 -13.04 37.99
N SER A 482 -66.48 -12.89 39.24
CA SER A 482 -67.11 -13.51 40.42
C SER A 482 -68.38 -12.77 40.83
N GLY A 483 -69.51 -13.13 40.19
CA GLY A 483 -70.86 -12.61 40.45
C GLY A 483 -71.93 -13.68 40.24
N ASP A 484 -73.14 -13.43 40.74
CA ASP A 484 -74.15 -14.45 41.04
C ASP A 484 -74.56 -15.47 39.95
N GLY A 485 -74.89 -16.67 40.41
CA GLY A 485 -75.87 -17.57 39.78
C GLY A 485 -75.37 -18.49 38.67
N LYS A 486 -74.45 -18.06 37.78
CA LYS A 486 -74.01 -18.88 36.63
C LYS A 486 -72.55 -19.32 36.76
N ARG A 487 -72.33 -20.63 37.02
CA ARG A 487 -71.00 -21.26 37.06
C ARG A 487 -70.38 -21.39 35.66
N ILE A 488 -69.82 -20.28 35.16
CA ILE A 488 -68.98 -20.26 33.96
C ILE A 488 -67.56 -20.71 34.34
N LYS A 489 -66.88 -21.44 33.46
CA LYS A 489 -65.51 -21.92 33.69
C LYS A 489 -64.48 -21.01 32.98
N PRO A 490 -63.29 -20.80 33.54
CA PRO A 490 -62.16 -20.21 32.82
C PRO A 490 -61.72 -21.12 31.67
N TRP A 491 -61.00 -20.54 30.70
CA TRP A 491 -60.42 -21.26 29.57
C TRP A 491 -59.20 -20.55 28.99
N ASP A 492 -58.33 -21.31 28.33
CA ASP A 492 -57.27 -20.81 27.44
C ASP A 492 -57.63 -21.19 25.99
N LYS A 493 -57.34 -20.31 25.02
CA LYS A 493 -57.53 -20.57 23.57
C LYS A 493 -56.44 -19.88 22.76
N ILE A 494 -56.04 -20.53 21.67
CA ILE A 494 -55.24 -19.92 20.60
C ILE A 494 -56.19 -19.27 19.59
N ILE A 495 -55.86 -18.07 19.11
CA ILE A 495 -56.60 -17.36 18.06
C ILE A 495 -55.61 -16.98 16.95
N GLN A 496 -55.91 -17.37 15.71
CA GLN A 496 -55.08 -17.03 14.55
C GLN A 496 -55.50 -15.71 13.90
N THR A 497 -54.52 -14.95 13.41
CA THR A 497 -54.77 -13.80 12.52
C THR A 497 -55.19 -14.26 11.12
N GLN A 498 -55.80 -13.37 10.33
CA GLN A 498 -56.05 -13.63 8.91
C GLN A 498 -54.81 -13.28 8.07
N GLU A 499 -54.73 -13.83 6.87
CA GLU A 499 -53.64 -13.54 5.94
C GLU A 499 -53.66 -12.06 5.53
N ASN A 500 -52.57 -11.33 5.78
CA ASN A 500 -52.45 -9.86 5.66
C ASN A 500 -53.40 -9.01 6.55
N ASP A 501 -54.04 -9.57 7.60
CA ASP A 501 -54.69 -8.76 8.64
C ASP A 501 -53.96 -8.88 9.99
N ASN A 502 -53.69 -7.72 10.59
CA ASN A 502 -53.00 -7.58 11.86
C ASN A 502 -53.98 -7.40 13.04
N ASP A 503 -55.25 -7.05 12.78
CA ASP A 503 -56.28 -6.91 13.80
C ASP A 503 -57.09 -8.20 13.94
N VAL A 504 -57.47 -8.57 15.17
CA VAL A 504 -58.32 -9.73 15.44
C VAL A 504 -59.40 -9.35 16.44
N VAL A 505 -60.67 -9.58 16.09
CA VAL A 505 -61.81 -9.25 16.97
C VAL A 505 -62.36 -10.50 17.64
N LEU A 506 -62.00 -10.70 18.91
CA LEU A 506 -62.63 -11.68 19.79
C LEU A 506 -64.01 -11.17 20.24
N LYS A 507 -65.05 -12.00 20.08
CA LYS A 507 -66.38 -11.67 20.59
C LYS A 507 -66.57 -12.15 22.02
N ALA A 508 -66.73 -11.20 22.94
CA ALA A 508 -67.03 -11.47 24.35
C ALA A 508 -68.55 -11.43 24.61
N GLY A 509 -69.15 -12.61 24.82
CA GLY A 509 -70.56 -12.74 25.23
C GLY A 509 -70.76 -12.91 26.75
N VAL A 510 -69.69 -12.72 27.55
CA VAL A 510 -69.65 -12.99 29.00
C VAL A 510 -68.75 -11.97 29.70
N PRO A 511 -69.17 -11.40 30.86
CA PRO A 511 -68.33 -10.52 31.67
C PRO A 511 -67.22 -11.29 32.40
N GLY A 512 -66.03 -10.68 32.46
CA GLY A 512 -64.81 -11.30 32.99
C GLY A 512 -63.55 -10.61 32.47
N GLU A 513 -62.41 -11.20 32.74
CA GLU A 513 -61.09 -10.66 32.38
C GLU A 513 -60.44 -11.57 31.32
N TYR A 514 -60.03 -10.96 30.22
CA TYR A 514 -59.36 -11.61 29.10
C TYR A 514 -57.89 -11.18 29.13
N VAL A 515 -56.96 -12.13 29.04
CA VAL A 515 -55.52 -11.89 29.23
C VAL A 515 -54.74 -12.50 28.07
N VAL A 516 -53.90 -11.71 27.40
CA VAL A 516 -52.97 -12.23 26.39
C VAL A 516 -51.71 -12.74 27.09
N THR A 517 -51.31 -13.97 26.76
CA THR A 517 -50.22 -14.69 27.42
C THR A 517 -49.02 -14.96 26.49
N GLY A 518 -49.24 -14.94 25.17
CA GLY A 518 -48.20 -15.16 24.17
C GLY A 518 -48.66 -14.82 22.76
N ILE A 519 -47.70 -14.71 21.85
CA ILE A 519 -47.89 -14.68 20.39
C ILE A 519 -46.73 -15.43 19.73
N ARG A 520 -47.03 -16.19 18.67
CA ARG A 520 -46.05 -16.96 17.89
C ARG A 520 -46.34 -16.80 16.40
N GLY A 521 -45.31 -16.47 15.62
CA GLY A 521 -45.33 -16.55 14.17
C GLY A 521 -44.79 -17.89 13.65
N LYS A 522 -44.66 -17.96 12.33
CA LYS A 522 -44.15 -19.12 11.60
C LYS A 522 -42.67 -19.42 11.94
N TYR A 523 -41.88 -18.39 12.22
CA TYR A 523 -40.48 -18.50 12.60
C TYR A 523 -40.20 -17.86 13.96
N CYS A 524 -40.82 -16.72 14.28
CA CYS A 524 -40.48 -15.93 15.46
C CYS A 524 -41.50 -16.04 16.61
N ASP A 525 -41.00 -16.46 17.78
CA ASP A 525 -41.69 -16.35 19.07
C ASP A 525 -41.74 -14.86 19.47
N GLY A 526 -42.93 -14.31 19.72
CA GLY A 526 -43.15 -12.87 19.87
C GLY A 526 -43.43 -12.38 21.29
N ASP A 527 -43.83 -11.11 21.38
CA ASP A 527 -43.86 -10.32 22.62
C ASP A 527 -45.25 -9.74 22.96
N VAL A 528 -45.54 -9.56 24.25
CA VAL A 528 -46.83 -9.02 24.72
C VAL A 528 -46.65 -7.62 25.31
N LEU A 529 -47.36 -6.64 24.76
CA LEU A 529 -47.32 -5.24 25.20
C LEU A 529 -48.52 -4.89 26.09
N ALA A 530 -48.40 -3.86 26.92
CA ALA A 530 -49.56 -3.29 27.61
C ALA A 530 -50.47 -2.53 26.61
N PRO A 531 -51.81 -2.64 26.74
CA PRO A 531 -52.52 -3.44 27.73
C PRO A 531 -52.63 -4.93 27.34
N GLU A 532 -52.14 -5.80 28.22
CA GLU A 532 -52.22 -7.26 28.09
C GLU A 532 -53.49 -7.85 28.71
N THR A 533 -54.25 -7.04 29.45
CA THR A 533 -55.52 -7.42 30.10
C THR A 533 -56.67 -6.55 29.61
N CYS A 534 -57.79 -7.16 29.23
CA CYS A 534 -59.05 -6.49 28.91
C CYS A 534 -60.16 -6.99 29.83
N LYS A 535 -60.73 -6.07 30.62
CA LYS A 535 -61.86 -6.34 31.51
C LYS A 535 -63.17 -6.02 30.81
N VAL A 536 -64.05 -7.02 30.68
CA VAL A 536 -65.38 -6.89 30.08
C VAL A 536 -66.42 -6.81 31.19
N VAL A 537 -67.15 -5.69 31.24
CA VAL A 537 -68.12 -5.37 32.31
C VAL A 537 -69.52 -5.23 31.71
N GLU A 538 -70.48 -5.98 32.25
CA GLU A 538 -71.89 -5.89 31.86
C GLU A 538 -72.51 -4.57 32.35
N LYS A 539 -73.28 -3.91 31.49
CA LYS A 539 -74.00 -2.67 31.79
C LYS A 539 -75.47 -2.97 32.09
N ALA A 540 -75.96 -2.51 33.24
CA ALA A 540 -77.37 -2.58 33.58
C ALA A 540 -78.22 -1.66 32.66
N MET A 541 -79.47 -2.03 32.44
CA MET A 541 -80.43 -1.16 31.75
C MET A 541 -80.76 0.07 32.61
N PRO A 542 -80.96 1.25 32.00
CA PRO A 542 -81.26 2.45 32.77
C PRO A 542 -82.71 2.46 33.28
N THR A 543 -82.89 2.99 34.48
CA THR A 543 -84.19 3.18 35.15
C THR A 543 -84.22 4.58 35.78
N ALA A 544 -85.41 5.10 36.08
CA ALA A 544 -85.53 6.38 36.78
C ALA A 544 -86.66 6.35 37.81
N GLU A 545 -86.31 6.65 39.06
CA GLU A 545 -87.27 7.02 40.10
C GLU A 545 -87.55 8.52 39.99
N ILE A 546 -88.82 8.93 40.04
CA ILE A 546 -89.25 10.30 39.77
C ILE A 546 -90.20 10.76 40.87
N GLU A 547 -89.77 11.75 41.65
CA GLU A 547 -90.58 12.40 42.68
C GLU A 547 -90.96 13.82 42.24
N TRP A 548 -92.25 14.15 42.30
CA TRP A 548 -92.76 15.48 41.96
C TRP A 548 -92.89 16.36 43.21
N LYS A 549 -92.35 17.57 43.14
CA LYS A 549 -92.42 18.59 44.17
C LYS A 549 -92.97 19.89 43.60
N ARG A 550 -94.14 20.33 44.06
CA ARG A 550 -94.67 21.66 43.75
C ARG A 550 -93.81 22.72 44.41
N ILE A 551 -93.30 23.69 43.65
CA ILE A 551 -92.58 24.83 44.20
C ILE A 551 -93.62 25.87 44.65
N HIS A 552 -93.46 26.38 45.87
CA HIS A 552 -94.20 27.52 46.40
C HIS A 552 -93.21 28.40 47.15
N GLU A 553 -93.16 29.70 46.86
CA GLU A 553 -92.40 30.68 47.65
C GLU A 553 -93.34 31.83 48.03
N CYS A 554 -93.82 31.81 49.29
CA CYS A 554 -94.59 32.86 49.97
C CYS A 554 -95.79 33.48 49.18
N SER A 555 -96.92 32.76 49.21
CA SER A 555 -98.28 33.18 48.78
C SER A 555 -98.69 32.87 47.34
N GLY A 556 -97.98 31.99 46.64
CA GLY A 556 -98.42 31.45 45.36
C GLY A 556 -97.74 30.14 44.98
N ASP A 557 -98.35 29.41 44.06
CA ASP A 557 -97.73 28.33 43.31
C ASP A 557 -96.70 28.90 42.32
N THR A 558 -95.54 28.27 42.23
CA THR A 558 -94.39 28.82 41.51
C THR A 558 -93.70 27.86 40.52
N GLY A 559 -94.35 26.73 40.19
CA GLY A 559 -93.99 25.79 39.13
C GLY A 559 -93.59 24.42 39.68
N VAL A 560 -93.65 23.36 38.87
CA VAL A 560 -93.27 22.02 39.35
C VAL A 560 -91.76 21.82 39.24
N SER A 561 -91.22 21.07 40.19
CA SER A 561 -89.93 20.41 40.03
C SER A 561 -90.13 18.91 40.06
N ALA A 562 -89.53 18.18 39.11
CA ALA A 562 -89.29 16.75 39.29
C ALA A 562 -87.87 16.55 39.80
N SER A 563 -87.71 15.82 40.91
CA SER A 563 -86.43 15.21 41.26
C SER A 563 -86.36 13.84 40.61
N LEU A 564 -85.44 13.67 39.66
CA LEU A 564 -85.20 12.40 38.99
C LEU A 564 -83.95 11.75 39.55
N VAL A 565 -84.05 10.48 39.94
CA VAL A 565 -82.93 9.60 40.30
C VAL A 565 -82.82 8.54 39.20
N MET A 566 -81.96 8.82 38.23
CA MET A 566 -81.68 7.97 37.07
C MET A 566 -80.52 7.03 37.39
N HIS A 567 -80.78 5.74 37.36
CA HIS A 567 -79.77 4.68 37.41
C HIS A 567 -79.38 4.27 35.99
N GLY A 568 -78.09 3.97 35.77
CA GLY A 568 -77.51 3.72 34.43
C GLY A 568 -76.21 4.51 34.26
N THR A 569 -75.79 4.75 33.02
CA THR A 569 -74.57 5.54 32.71
C THR A 569 -74.93 6.87 32.04
N PRO A 570 -74.63 8.05 32.64
CA PRO A 570 -74.86 9.33 31.99
C PRO A 570 -74.00 9.51 30.72
N PRO A 571 -74.42 10.33 29.74
CA PRO A 571 -75.55 11.25 29.80
C PRO A 571 -76.91 10.56 29.60
N PHE A 572 -77.86 10.87 30.48
CA PHE A 572 -79.25 10.45 30.35
C PHE A 572 -80.01 11.42 29.45
N GLN A 573 -80.98 10.92 28.69
CA GLN A 573 -81.97 11.75 27.98
C GLN A 573 -83.36 11.31 28.43
N VAL A 574 -84.02 12.17 29.19
CA VAL A 574 -85.35 11.92 29.73
C VAL A 574 -86.37 12.59 28.82
N TYR A 575 -87.28 11.80 28.26
CA TYR A 575 -88.37 12.29 27.41
C TYR A 575 -89.64 12.48 28.24
N TYR A 576 -90.20 13.68 28.16
CA TYR A 576 -91.37 14.10 28.91
C TYR A 576 -92.34 14.87 28.03
N ARG A 577 -93.63 14.65 28.27
CA ARG A 577 -94.75 15.30 27.60
C ARG A 577 -95.19 16.50 28.43
N THR A 578 -95.41 17.64 27.78
CA THR A 578 -96.05 18.81 28.37
C THR A 578 -97.32 19.18 27.62
N GLN A 579 -98.35 19.57 28.37
CA GLN A 579 -99.58 20.13 27.86
C GLN A 579 -99.93 21.39 28.66
N ARG A 580 -100.34 22.45 27.98
CA ARG A 580 -100.86 23.70 28.59
C ARG A 580 -102.35 23.78 28.31
N ASP A 581 -103.17 23.85 29.35
CA ASP A 581 -104.63 23.85 29.25
C ASP A 581 -105.13 22.78 28.25
N ALA A 582 -105.82 23.19 27.18
CA ALA A 582 -106.33 22.32 26.12
C ALA A 582 -105.44 22.25 24.85
N GLU A 583 -104.19 22.71 24.89
CA GLU A 583 -103.26 22.60 23.75
C GLU A 583 -102.86 21.14 23.45
N PRO A 584 -102.50 20.81 22.20
CA PRO A 584 -101.97 19.49 21.87
C PRO A 584 -100.66 19.23 22.63
N PRO A 585 -100.48 18.04 23.23
CA PRO A 585 -99.30 17.71 24.01
C PRO A 585 -98.03 17.73 23.17
N ARG A 586 -96.94 18.27 23.73
CA ARG A 586 -95.63 18.37 23.10
C ARG A 586 -94.65 17.45 23.81
N ASP A 587 -94.00 16.58 23.05
CA ASP A 587 -92.92 15.72 23.56
C ASP A 587 -91.61 16.49 23.53
N LEU A 588 -91.03 16.71 24.70
CA LEU A 588 -89.75 17.36 24.95
C LEU A 588 -88.77 16.35 25.53
N PHE A 589 -87.49 16.71 25.58
CA PHE A 589 -86.49 15.96 26.32
C PHE A 589 -85.51 16.86 27.03
N LYS A 590 -84.98 16.39 28.17
CA LYS A 590 -83.87 17.02 28.88
C LYS A 590 -82.71 16.03 28.94
N THR A 591 -81.53 16.49 28.55
CA THR A 591 -80.29 15.75 28.75
C THR A 591 -79.73 16.08 30.14
N PHE A 592 -79.40 15.05 30.92
CA PHE A 592 -78.74 15.16 32.23
C PHE A 592 -77.37 14.48 32.17
N THR A 593 -76.33 15.16 32.65
CA THR A 593 -74.95 14.62 32.72
C THR A 593 -74.64 13.91 34.04
N SER A 594 -75.65 13.77 34.90
CA SER A 594 -75.61 13.20 36.25
C SER A 594 -76.76 12.22 36.47
N SER A 595 -76.60 11.30 37.42
CA SER A 595 -77.64 10.35 37.83
C SER A 595 -78.80 11.01 38.57
N ARG A 596 -78.53 11.98 39.46
CA ARG A 596 -79.59 12.89 39.93
C ARG A 596 -79.75 14.04 38.95
N GLY A 597 -80.99 14.39 38.63
CA GLY A 597 -81.34 15.53 37.79
C GLY A 597 -82.60 16.20 38.30
N GLU A 598 -82.57 17.51 38.50
CA GLU A 598 -83.77 18.28 38.82
C GLU A 598 -84.33 18.91 37.53
N LEU A 599 -85.60 18.62 37.22
CA LEU A 599 -86.32 19.22 36.11
C LEU A 599 -87.31 20.26 36.64
N THR A 600 -86.81 21.47 36.86
CA THR A 600 -87.64 22.65 37.16
C THR A 600 -88.41 23.08 35.91
N LEU A 601 -89.73 22.96 35.96
CA LEU A 601 -90.64 23.36 34.88
C LEU A 601 -91.37 24.63 35.31
N GLN A 602 -90.66 25.75 35.11
CA GLN A 602 -91.13 27.11 35.38
C GLN A 602 -91.35 27.85 34.04
N PRO A 603 -92.47 27.63 33.34
CA PRO A 603 -92.79 28.34 32.11
C PRO A 603 -92.98 29.85 32.32
N GLU A 604 -92.45 30.64 31.39
CA GLU A 604 -92.43 32.11 31.40
C GLU A 604 -93.82 32.78 31.35
N ASN A 605 -94.87 32.01 31.08
CA ASN A 605 -96.24 32.49 30.92
C ASN A 605 -97.16 31.80 31.94
N SER A 606 -97.96 32.58 32.67
CA SER A 606 -98.99 32.07 33.57
C SER A 606 -100.05 31.26 32.81
N GLY A 607 -100.48 30.15 33.40
CA GLY A 607 -101.43 29.19 32.83
C GLY A 607 -101.42 27.87 33.63
N HIS A 608 -102.32 26.94 33.29
CA HIS A 608 -102.34 25.61 33.90
C HIS A 608 -101.52 24.63 33.04
N TYR A 609 -100.50 24.01 33.64
CA TYR A 609 -99.61 23.08 32.92
C TYR A 609 -99.71 21.67 33.49
N TYR A 610 -99.73 20.67 32.61
CA TYR A 610 -99.71 19.24 32.91
C TYR A 610 -98.47 18.58 32.32
N TYR A 611 -97.85 17.67 33.06
CA TYR A 611 -96.58 17.02 32.70
C TYR A 611 -96.60 15.51 32.92
N THR A 612 -95.87 14.73 32.11
CA THR A 612 -95.76 13.25 32.25
C THR A 612 -94.45 12.74 31.65
N PHE A 613 -93.81 11.73 32.25
CA PHE A 613 -92.58 11.11 31.73
C PHE A 613 -92.88 9.83 30.93
N VAL A 614 -92.10 9.54 29.87
CA VAL A 614 -92.46 8.50 28.88
C VAL A 614 -91.30 7.59 28.45
N GLN A 615 -90.08 8.11 28.29
CA GLN A 615 -88.92 7.32 27.86
C GLN A 615 -87.62 7.80 28.52
N LEU A 616 -86.66 6.89 28.65
CA LEU A 616 -85.32 7.13 29.16
C LEU A 616 -84.28 6.56 28.18
N SER A 617 -83.30 7.38 27.80
CA SER A 617 -82.03 6.92 27.24
C SER A 617 -80.91 7.14 28.26
N ASP A 618 -79.85 6.34 28.19
CA ASP A 618 -78.56 6.62 28.84
C ASP A 618 -77.45 6.65 27.79
N ALA A 619 -76.17 6.58 28.19
CA ALA A 619 -75.04 6.53 27.26
C ALA A 619 -75.13 5.38 26.24
N TYR A 620 -75.62 4.20 26.64
CA TYR A 620 -75.59 2.98 25.85
C TYR A 620 -76.98 2.60 25.29
N TYR A 621 -78.00 2.59 26.15
CA TYR A 621 -79.37 2.22 25.82
C TYR A 621 -80.20 3.45 25.40
N LYS A 622 -81.01 3.32 24.34
CA LYS A 622 -81.80 4.44 23.79
C LYS A 622 -83.29 4.13 23.82
N LYS A 623 -84.09 5.11 24.28
CA LYS A 623 -85.57 5.05 24.33
C LYS A 623 -86.12 3.80 25.02
N VAL A 624 -85.54 3.44 26.17
CA VAL A 624 -86.16 2.49 27.11
C VAL A 624 -87.49 3.09 27.57
N ALA A 625 -88.56 2.30 27.57
CA ALA A 625 -89.87 2.75 28.01
C ALA A 625 -89.87 3.01 29.53
N LEU A 626 -90.50 4.09 29.96
CA LEU A 626 -90.58 4.48 31.37
C LEU A 626 -92.04 4.79 31.74
N ASP A 627 -92.58 4.06 32.72
CA ASP A 627 -93.93 4.27 33.24
C ASP A 627 -93.89 5.38 34.32
N GLY A 628 -94.03 6.64 33.88
CA GLY A 628 -93.70 7.82 34.67
C GLY A 628 -94.91 8.57 35.24
N PRO A 629 -94.84 9.09 36.49
CA PRO A 629 -95.94 9.81 37.13
C PRO A 629 -96.19 11.21 36.50
N SER A 630 -97.37 11.78 36.73
CA SER A 630 -97.83 13.07 36.19
C SER A 630 -98.32 14.07 37.25
N ILE A 631 -98.38 15.37 36.91
CA ILE A 631 -98.74 16.47 37.84
C ILE A 631 -99.23 17.74 37.11
N ASP A 632 -99.87 18.66 37.85
CA ASP A 632 -100.43 19.97 37.47
C ASP A 632 -99.95 21.18 38.34
N GLN A 633 -99.67 22.38 37.76
CA GLN A 633 -99.36 23.64 38.51
C GLN A 633 -99.33 24.99 37.71
N ILE A 634 -98.96 26.11 38.40
CA ILE A 634 -98.90 27.58 38.02
C ILE A 634 -97.59 28.24 38.65
N VAL A 635 -97.02 29.41 38.21
CA VAL A 635 -95.52 29.68 38.21
C VAL A 635 -94.92 31.09 38.63
N HIS A 636 -93.73 31.15 39.33
CA HIS A 636 -92.88 32.33 39.74
C HIS A 636 -91.38 32.00 40.21
N PRO A 637 -90.38 32.94 40.37
CA PRO A 637 -89.02 32.64 40.98
C PRO A 637 -88.13 33.77 41.68
N LEU A 638 -87.16 33.48 42.60
CA LEU A 638 -85.97 34.38 42.95
C LEU A 638 -84.67 33.76 43.63
N ALA A 639 -83.46 34.36 43.36
CA ALA A 639 -82.11 34.41 44.04
C ALA A 639 -81.27 33.16 44.53
N ALA A 640 -79.91 33.08 44.33
CA ALA A 640 -79.05 31.90 44.72
C ALA A 640 -77.53 32.13 45.10
N ALA A 641 -76.80 31.08 45.54
CA ALA A 641 -75.35 31.00 45.94
C ALA A 641 -74.56 29.85 45.21
N ASP A 642 -73.20 29.75 45.29
CA ASP A 642 -72.36 29.01 44.31
C ASP A 642 -71.00 28.41 44.83
N PHE A 643 -70.25 27.67 43.99
CA PHE A 643 -68.87 27.19 44.24
C PHE A 643 -67.78 28.14 43.68
N VAL A 644 -66.58 28.13 44.28
CA VAL A 644 -65.44 28.93 43.79
C VAL A 644 -64.84 28.31 42.52
N GLY A 645 -64.84 29.06 41.42
CA GLY A 645 -64.17 28.72 40.15
C GLY A 645 -65.05 28.82 38.90
N GLY A 646 -66.37 28.70 39.07
CA GLY A 646 -67.37 29.12 38.08
C GLY A 646 -67.81 28.09 37.02
N ARG A 647 -69.12 28.10 36.73
CA ARG A 647 -69.78 27.65 35.48
C ARG A 647 -69.45 26.25 34.94
N GLY A 648 -69.20 25.26 35.80
CA GLY A 648 -69.08 23.86 35.37
C GLY A 648 -68.94 22.87 36.54
N LYS A 649 -69.22 21.59 36.28
CA LYS A 649 -68.97 20.51 37.24
C LYS A 649 -67.45 20.30 37.37
N ARG A 650 -66.87 20.70 38.50
CA ARG A 650 -65.41 20.59 38.77
C ARG A 650 -65.06 19.13 39.07
N VAL A 651 -63.91 18.65 38.60
CA VAL A 651 -63.40 17.30 38.94
C VAL A 651 -62.10 17.44 39.75
N MET A 652 -61.96 16.63 40.79
CA MET A 652 -60.77 16.53 41.64
C MET A 652 -60.41 15.05 41.86
N SER A 653 -59.12 14.75 42.07
CA SER A 653 -58.60 13.39 42.25
C SER A 653 -58.13 13.14 43.68
N SER A 654 -58.21 11.88 44.14
CA SER A 654 -57.63 11.42 45.42
C SER A 654 -57.12 9.99 45.29
N CYS A 655 -55.87 9.76 45.72
CA CYS A 655 -55.21 8.45 45.66
C CYS A 655 -55.08 7.79 47.04
N GLU A 656 -54.87 8.58 48.09
CA GLU A 656 -54.65 8.12 49.47
C GLU A 656 -55.33 9.08 50.47
N GLY A 657 -55.64 8.58 51.67
CA GLY A 657 -56.41 9.30 52.69
C GLY A 657 -57.93 9.12 52.58
N VAL A 658 -58.63 9.67 53.58
CA VAL A 658 -60.08 9.45 53.83
C VAL A 658 -60.93 10.73 53.75
N THR A 659 -60.32 11.89 53.43
CA THR A 659 -60.98 13.20 53.34
C THR A 659 -60.43 14.05 52.20
N VAL A 660 -61.26 14.92 51.61
CA VAL A 660 -60.91 15.81 50.49
C VAL A 660 -61.37 17.24 50.80
N GLY A 661 -60.58 18.25 50.39
CA GLY A 661 -60.82 19.67 50.72
C GLY A 661 -61.37 20.51 49.56
N ILE A 662 -62.57 21.09 49.71
CA ILE A 662 -63.36 21.79 48.68
C ILE A 662 -63.63 23.26 49.07
N GLU A 663 -63.83 24.17 48.11
CA GLU A 663 -63.95 25.63 48.33
C GLU A 663 -65.29 26.21 47.81
N VAL A 664 -65.96 27.05 48.62
CA VAL A 664 -67.37 27.50 48.39
C VAL A 664 -67.51 29.04 48.49
N ASP A 665 -68.40 29.65 47.68
CA ASP A 665 -68.74 31.10 47.69
C ASP A 665 -70.19 31.35 48.16
N LEU A 666 -70.33 32.02 49.30
CA LEU A 666 -71.61 32.27 49.95
C LEU A 666 -72.09 33.71 49.73
N ARG A 667 -73.36 33.84 49.30
CA ARG A 667 -74.02 35.12 49.02
C ARG A 667 -75.24 35.28 49.92
N GLY A 668 -75.29 36.39 50.65
CA GLY A 668 -76.26 36.64 51.73
C GLY A 668 -75.57 37.40 52.87
N THR A 669 -76.15 37.38 54.08
CA THR A 669 -75.55 38.02 55.25
C THR A 669 -74.94 36.97 56.21
N PRO A 670 -73.67 37.11 56.62
CA PRO A 670 -73.04 36.18 57.58
C PRO A 670 -73.56 36.37 59.02
N PRO A 671 -73.34 35.37 59.91
CA PRO A 671 -72.79 34.05 59.63
C PRO A 671 -73.75 33.17 58.83
N TRP A 672 -73.20 32.26 58.02
CA TRP A 672 -73.97 31.29 57.25
C TRP A 672 -73.92 29.90 57.90
N ASN A 673 -75.00 29.14 57.75
CA ASN A 673 -75.00 27.70 57.92
C ASN A 673 -75.17 27.05 56.54
N LEU A 674 -74.29 26.12 56.18
CA LEU A 674 -74.26 25.43 54.89
C LEU A 674 -74.54 23.95 55.08
N GLU A 675 -75.45 23.42 54.28
CA GLU A 675 -75.77 22.01 54.19
C GLU A 675 -75.27 21.49 52.84
N LEU A 676 -74.42 20.47 52.86
CA LEU A 676 -73.88 19.82 51.67
C LEU A 676 -74.10 18.30 51.73
N GLN A 677 -74.15 17.65 50.57
CA GLN A 677 -74.40 16.22 50.47
C GLN A 677 -73.27 15.53 49.71
N VAL A 678 -72.80 14.40 50.25
CA VAL A 678 -71.79 13.52 49.66
C VAL A 678 -72.52 12.38 48.96
N VAL A 679 -72.55 12.41 47.64
CA VAL A 679 -73.33 11.50 46.79
C VAL A 679 -72.43 10.41 46.22
N GLY A 680 -72.45 9.25 46.88
CA GLY A 680 -71.81 8.02 46.38
C GLY A 680 -72.75 7.20 45.49
N PRO A 681 -72.27 6.09 44.89
CA PRO A 681 -73.05 5.28 43.94
C PRO A 681 -74.20 4.47 44.57
N ARG A 682 -74.26 4.39 45.92
CA ARG A 682 -75.29 3.66 46.69
C ARG A 682 -75.70 4.33 48.01
N SER A 683 -75.13 5.49 48.37
CA SER A 683 -75.44 6.23 49.60
C SER A 683 -75.29 7.72 49.39
N THR A 684 -76.03 8.52 50.16
CA THR A 684 -76.01 9.99 50.09
C THR A 684 -75.95 10.58 51.49
N ASP A 685 -74.75 10.93 51.94
CA ASP A 685 -74.49 11.33 53.32
C ASP A 685 -74.53 12.86 53.45
N ALA A 686 -75.39 13.39 54.33
CA ALA A 686 -75.55 14.83 54.54
C ALA A 686 -74.59 15.36 55.61
N LEU A 687 -73.92 16.48 55.33
CA LEU A 687 -72.99 17.16 56.23
C LEU A 687 -73.44 18.61 56.43
N THR A 688 -73.76 18.98 57.66
CA THR A 688 -74.13 20.35 58.02
C THR A 688 -72.93 21.06 58.67
N ILE A 689 -72.62 22.26 58.19
CA ILE A 689 -71.49 23.09 58.64
C ILE A 689 -72.04 24.45 59.07
N THR A 690 -71.90 24.75 60.35
CA THR A 690 -72.50 25.92 60.99
C THR A 690 -71.49 27.02 61.29
N ASP A 691 -71.98 28.25 61.45
CA ASP A 691 -71.19 29.41 61.94
C ASP A 691 -70.01 29.80 61.01
N ILE A 692 -70.25 29.74 59.70
CA ILE A 692 -69.30 30.17 58.66
C ILE A 692 -69.27 31.71 58.63
N LYS A 693 -68.14 32.31 59.00
CA LYS A 693 -67.97 33.77 59.13
C LYS A 693 -67.27 34.46 57.95
N THR A 694 -66.73 33.70 56.99
CA THR A 694 -65.94 34.21 55.86
C THR A 694 -66.32 33.51 54.57
N SER A 695 -66.46 34.26 53.47
CA SER A 695 -66.53 33.75 52.09
C SER A 695 -65.36 34.31 51.28
N PRO A 696 -64.69 33.51 50.42
CA PRO A 696 -64.83 32.06 50.30
C PRO A 696 -64.28 31.31 51.53
N THR A 697 -64.62 30.03 51.65
CA THR A 697 -64.09 29.14 52.70
C THR A 697 -63.74 27.75 52.17
N ARG A 698 -62.87 27.02 52.87
CA ARG A 698 -62.41 25.67 52.52
C ARG A 698 -62.88 24.64 53.55
N ILE A 699 -63.55 23.60 53.07
CA ILE A 699 -64.27 22.57 53.83
C ILE A 699 -63.62 21.21 53.60
N LEU A 700 -63.47 20.40 54.65
CA LEU A 700 -63.01 19.00 54.55
C LEU A 700 -64.22 18.05 54.54
N VAL A 701 -64.28 17.17 53.54
CA VAL A 701 -65.39 16.24 53.28
C VAL A 701 -64.89 14.79 53.33
N PRO A 702 -65.55 13.86 54.05
CA PRO A 702 -65.14 12.46 54.11
C PRO A 702 -65.45 11.67 52.83
N ILE A 703 -64.64 10.64 52.55
CA ILE A 703 -64.83 9.72 51.42
C ILE A 703 -65.76 8.57 51.83
N PRO A 704 -66.81 8.24 51.04
CA PRO A 704 -67.71 7.11 51.34
C PRO A 704 -66.99 5.74 51.36
N SER A 705 -67.28 4.92 52.37
CA SER A 705 -66.55 3.69 52.72
C SER A 705 -66.63 2.52 51.71
N VAL A 706 -67.54 2.61 50.73
CA VAL A 706 -67.60 1.68 49.58
C VAL A 706 -66.56 2.08 48.53
N ILE A 707 -66.50 3.38 48.23
CA ILE A 707 -65.57 3.98 47.26
C ILE A 707 -64.13 3.92 47.79
N ASP A 708 -63.95 4.05 49.10
CA ASP A 708 -62.67 3.88 49.78
C ASP A 708 -62.04 2.49 49.54
N LYS A 709 -62.85 1.46 49.29
CA LYS A 709 -62.41 0.08 49.04
C LYS A 709 -62.25 -0.26 47.56
N GLU A 710 -63.25 0.06 46.75
CA GLU A 710 -63.33 -0.37 45.35
C GLU A 710 -62.77 0.69 44.37
N GLY A 711 -62.60 1.93 44.82
CA GLY A 711 -62.40 3.10 43.97
C GLY A 711 -63.70 3.57 43.32
N GLY A 712 -63.67 4.76 42.71
CA GLY A 712 -64.80 5.34 42.00
C GLY A 712 -65.01 6.83 42.28
N THR A 713 -66.06 7.40 41.68
CA THR A 713 -66.43 8.81 41.84
C THR A 713 -67.56 9.00 42.84
N PHE A 714 -67.42 9.99 43.74
CA PHE A 714 -68.57 10.61 44.41
C PHE A 714 -68.69 12.08 44.02
N ASP A 715 -69.89 12.63 44.13
CA ASP A 715 -70.14 14.06 43.95
C ASP A 715 -70.37 14.74 45.30
N VAL A 716 -70.02 16.01 45.40
CA VAL A 716 -70.31 16.87 46.54
C VAL A 716 -71.16 18.05 46.07
N GLU A 717 -72.38 18.11 46.58
CA GLU A 717 -73.41 19.07 46.15
C GLU A 717 -73.82 19.99 47.31
N LEU A 718 -74.12 21.26 47.03
CA LEU A 718 -74.63 22.20 48.03
C LEU A 718 -76.17 22.08 48.07
N VAL A 719 -76.73 21.72 49.22
CA VAL A 719 -78.17 21.46 49.38
C VAL A 719 -78.92 22.72 49.79
N SER A 720 -78.46 23.41 50.84
CA SER A 720 -79.03 24.69 51.23
C SER A 720 -78.04 25.59 51.98
N VAL A 721 -78.26 26.89 51.88
CA VAL A 721 -77.63 27.89 52.75
C VAL A 721 -78.71 28.56 53.60
N VAL A 722 -78.40 28.82 54.86
CA VAL A 722 -79.18 29.67 55.77
C VAL A 722 -78.32 30.88 56.10
N ASP A 723 -78.87 32.07 55.92
CA ASP A 723 -78.23 33.33 56.33
C ASP A 723 -78.54 33.71 57.78
N SER A 724 -77.95 34.81 58.26
CA SER A 724 -78.16 35.28 59.64
C SER A 724 -79.58 35.77 59.96
N TYR A 725 -80.45 35.91 58.96
CA TYR A 725 -81.89 36.19 59.15
C TYR A 725 -82.75 34.92 59.18
N GLY A 726 -82.15 33.74 59.04
CA GLY A 726 -82.86 32.45 59.01
C GLY A 726 -83.45 32.09 57.65
N CYS A 727 -83.09 32.81 56.58
CA CYS A 727 -83.57 32.53 55.23
C CYS A 727 -82.89 31.28 54.66
N ARG A 728 -83.54 30.10 54.77
CA ARG A 728 -83.04 28.85 54.17
C ARG A 728 -83.41 28.80 52.69
N ARG A 729 -82.40 28.86 51.82
CA ARG A 729 -82.56 28.75 50.37
C ARG A 729 -81.89 27.48 49.84
N SER A 730 -82.63 26.65 49.09
CA SER A 730 -82.08 25.46 48.45
C SER A 730 -81.18 25.82 47.27
N ILE A 731 -79.97 25.28 47.23
CA ILE A 731 -78.99 25.55 46.19
C ILE A 731 -79.09 24.47 45.10
N SER A 732 -78.92 24.88 43.85
CA SER A 732 -78.84 23.99 42.68
C SER A 732 -77.75 24.52 41.76
N VAL A 733 -76.50 24.22 42.11
CA VAL A 733 -75.31 24.53 41.31
C VAL A 733 -74.54 23.25 41.02
N PRO A 734 -73.76 23.16 39.93
CA PRO A 734 -73.02 21.95 39.59
C PRO A 734 -72.06 21.51 40.71
N GLY A 735 -72.24 20.28 41.19
CA GLY A 735 -71.40 19.70 42.24
C GLY A 735 -69.91 19.58 41.88
N VAL A 736 -69.09 19.32 42.90
CA VAL A 736 -67.68 18.95 42.73
C VAL A 736 -67.56 17.43 42.74
N SER A 737 -67.11 16.86 41.62
CA SER A 737 -66.87 15.43 41.48
C SER A 737 -65.48 15.05 41.99
N VAL A 738 -65.41 14.04 42.85
CA VAL A 738 -64.17 13.53 43.45
C VAL A 738 -63.94 12.10 42.96
N ASN A 739 -62.90 11.90 42.15
CA ASN A 739 -62.48 10.60 41.63
C ASN A 739 -61.43 9.98 42.56
N VAL A 740 -61.83 8.94 43.29
CA VAL A 740 -60.98 8.19 44.21
C VAL A 740 -60.42 6.98 43.49
N ARG A 741 -59.10 6.93 43.33
CA ARG A 741 -58.41 5.78 42.72
C ARG A 741 -57.77 4.92 43.81
N ARG A 742 -58.09 3.62 43.80
CA ARG A 742 -57.51 2.59 44.68
C ARG A 742 -56.67 1.54 43.94
N VAL A 743 -56.75 1.50 42.61
CA VAL A 743 -55.77 0.80 41.77
C VAL A 743 -54.48 1.62 41.75
N LYS A 744 -53.37 1.03 42.21
CA LYS A 744 -52.05 1.66 42.15
C LYS A 744 -51.39 1.40 40.79
N PRO A 745 -50.72 2.40 40.18
CA PRO A 745 -49.95 2.20 38.96
C PRO A 745 -48.78 1.23 39.22
N THR A 746 -48.53 0.31 38.30
CA THR A 746 -47.48 -0.72 38.43
C THR A 746 -46.38 -0.53 37.40
N VAL A 747 -45.16 -0.91 37.76
CA VAL A 747 -44.02 -0.98 36.84
C VAL A 747 -43.31 -2.32 36.94
N LYS A 748 -42.84 -2.80 35.79
CA LYS A 748 -41.91 -3.94 35.66
C LYS A 748 -41.11 -3.84 34.37
N PHE A 749 -40.06 -4.66 34.25
CA PHE A 749 -39.44 -4.92 32.96
C PHE A 749 -40.24 -5.90 32.11
N TYR A 750 -40.06 -5.83 30.80
CA TYR A 750 -40.60 -6.77 29.83
C TYR A 750 -39.66 -7.98 29.59
N GLY A 751 -40.23 -9.15 29.25
CA GLY A 751 -39.50 -10.38 28.89
C GLY A 751 -39.89 -11.61 29.72
N LYS A 752 -39.84 -12.81 29.13
CA LYS A 752 -40.07 -14.09 29.87
C LYS A 752 -38.93 -14.33 30.89
N HIS A 753 -39.12 -15.25 31.83
CA HIS A 753 -38.07 -15.62 32.77
C HIS A 753 -36.86 -16.22 32.01
N GLY A 754 -35.67 -15.63 32.18
CA GLY A 754 -34.47 -15.95 31.37
C GLY A 754 -34.34 -15.17 30.06
N GLN A 755 -35.23 -14.20 29.78
CA GLN A 755 -35.15 -13.27 28.63
C GLN A 755 -35.09 -11.79 29.08
N ARG A 756 -34.69 -11.54 30.34
CA ARG A 756 -34.47 -10.19 30.91
C ARG A 756 -32.98 -9.85 31.00
N GLU A 757 -32.30 -10.11 29.89
CA GLU A 757 -30.88 -9.90 29.69
C GLU A 757 -30.67 -9.33 28.28
N ILE A 758 -29.80 -8.34 28.14
CA ILE A 758 -29.37 -7.80 26.84
C ILE A 758 -27.84 -7.70 26.80
N THR A 759 -27.24 -8.23 25.75
CA THR A 759 -25.81 -8.01 25.45
C THR A 759 -25.68 -6.89 24.43
N ILE A 760 -25.00 -5.81 24.79
CA ILE A 760 -24.67 -4.69 23.89
C ILE A 760 -23.15 -4.57 23.69
N LEU A 761 -22.72 -3.69 22.80
CA LEU A 761 -21.32 -3.28 22.74
C LEU A 761 -21.00 -2.34 23.93
N GLU A 762 -19.71 -2.21 24.22
CA GLU A 762 -19.24 -1.22 25.20
C GLU A 762 -19.30 0.18 24.56
N ASP A 763 -19.73 1.15 25.36
CA ASP A 763 -20.07 2.54 24.98
C ASP A 763 -21.40 2.73 24.21
N ASP A 764 -22.06 1.65 23.74
CA ASP A 764 -23.41 1.70 23.16
C ASP A 764 -24.52 1.84 24.22
N GLY A 765 -25.74 2.17 23.78
CA GLY A 765 -26.93 2.30 24.62
C GLY A 765 -27.91 1.14 24.46
N ALA A 766 -28.35 0.57 25.58
CA ALA A 766 -29.47 -0.37 25.68
C ALA A 766 -30.74 0.37 26.10
N ASP A 767 -31.85 0.13 25.39
CA ASP A 767 -33.18 0.54 25.80
C ASP A 767 -33.87 -0.58 26.58
N LEU A 768 -33.93 -0.47 27.91
CA LEU A 768 -34.56 -1.48 28.76
C LEU A 768 -36.09 -1.36 28.70
N PRO A 769 -36.82 -2.35 28.14
CA PRO A 769 -38.25 -2.22 27.90
C PRO A 769 -39.04 -2.33 29.21
N LEU A 770 -39.88 -1.34 29.50
CA LEU A 770 -40.80 -1.36 30.63
C LEU A 770 -42.21 -1.72 30.20
N ARG A 771 -42.98 -2.26 31.16
CA ARG A 771 -44.44 -2.30 31.11
C ARG A 771 -44.99 -1.52 32.30
N LEU A 772 -45.78 -0.49 32.01
CA LEU A 772 -46.38 0.45 32.95
C LEU A 772 -47.91 0.33 32.94
N THR A 773 -48.55 0.57 34.08
CA THR A 773 -50.01 0.74 34.18
C THR A 773 -50.34 2.06 34.90
N GLY A 774 -51.57 2.56 34.70
CA GLY A 774 -51.99 3.90 35.13
C GLY A 774 -52.09 4.88 33.96
N ASP A 775 -52.03 6.18 34.25
CA ASP A 775 -52.04 7.26 33.27
C ASP A 775 -50.66 7.95 33.17
N GLY A 776 -50.30 8.37 31.95
CA GLY A 776 -49.06 9.09 31.68
C GLY A 776 -49.16 10.60 32.01
N PRO A 777 -48.02 11.27 32.30
CA PRO A 777 -46.66 10.72 32.30
C PRO A 777 -46.28 10.07 33.63
N TRP A 778 -45.53 8.96 33.55
CA TRP A 778 -44.97 8.28 34.72
C TRP A 778 -43.60 8.85 35.09
N LYS A 779 -43.22 8.67 36.36
CA LYS A 779 -41.86 8.86 36.89
C LYS A 779 -41.41 7.55 37.51
N VAL A 780 -40.28 7.01 37.07
CA VAL A 780 -39.74 5.73 37.57
C VAL A 780 -38.37 5.98 38.19
N LYS A 781 -38.16 5.54 39.44
CA LYS A 781 -36.85 5.53 40.09
C LYS A 781 -36.22 4.15 39.98
N TYR A 782 -34.94 4.13 39.63
CA TYR A 782 -34.15 2.90 39.46
C TYR A 782 -32.71 3.11 39.95
N ARG A 783 -31.98 2.01 40.17
CA ARG A 783 -30.56 2.01 40.54
C ARG A 783 -29.76 0.98 39.75
N HIS A 784 -28.44 1.09 39.83
CA HIS A 784 -27.48 0.08 39.38
C HIS A 784 -26.97 -0.71 40.58
N MET A 785 -26.99 -2.04 40.51
CA MET A 785 -26.68 -2.89 41.67
C MET A 785 -25.23 -2.81 42.16
N SER A 786 -24.27 -2.34 41.34
CA SER A 786 -22.88 -2.11 41.80
C SER A 786 -22.68 -0.78 42.53
N ASN A 787 -23.63 0.16 42.41
CA ASN A 787 -23.59 1.49 43.03
C ASN A 787 -24.96 1.83 43.63
N PRO A 788 -25.35 1.16 44.74
CA PRO A 788 -26.70 1.21 45.27
C PRO A 788 -27.10 2.58 45.84
N ASP A 789 -26.13 3.44 46.14
CA ASP A 789 -26.35 4.81 46.66
C ASP A 789 -26.79 5.78 45.56
N ARG A 790 -26.52 5.47 44.28
CA ARG A 790 -26.83 6.35 43.14
C ARG A 790 -28.19 6.02 42.53
N LEU A 791 -29.21 6.74 42.99
CA LEU A 791 -30.55 6.70 42.42
C LEU A 791 -30.66 7.52 41.14
N PHE A 792 -31.33 6.96 40.14
CA PHE A 792 -31.69 7.60 38.87
C PHE A 792 -33.22 7.79 38.80
N THR A 793 -33.69 8.65 37.90
CA THR A 793 -35.13 8.87 37.68
C THR A 793 -35.42 9.13 36.20
N ALA A 794 -36.29 8.31 35.61
CA ALA A 794 -36.80 8.49 34.25
C ALA A 794 -38.20 9.10 34.27
N ALA A 795 -38.55 9.89 33.25
CA ALA A 795 -39.88 10.47 33.06
C ALA A 795 -40.44 9.99 31.70
N LEU A 796 -41.51 9.21 31.75
CA LEU A 796 -41.96 8.33 30.67
C LEU A 796 -43.36 8.72 30.19
N LYS A 797 -43.64 8.54 28.91
CA LYS A 797 -44.85 9.01 28.22
C LYS A 797 -45.72 7.88 27.67
N SER A 798 -45.14 6.71 27.42
CA SER A 798 -45.83 5.51 26.90
C SER A 798 -46.07 4.48 28.02
N PRO A 799 -47.14 3.65 27.95
CA PRO A 799 -47.24 2.44 28.79
C PRO A 799 -46.13 1.42 28.51
N ASN A 800 -45.55 1.47 27.30
CA ASN A 800 -44.46 0.61 26.83
C ASN A 800 -43.26 1.50 26.45
N ASP A 801 -42.75 2.25 27.41
CA ASP A 801 -41.59 3.13 27.28
C ASP A 801 -40.29 2.43 27.74
N TYR A 802 -39.14 3.08 27.57
CA TYR A 802 -37.84 2.44 27.82
C TYR A 802 -37.00 3.22 28.86
N ILE A 803 -36.13 2.51 29.60
CA ILE A 803 -35.03 3.14 30.35
C ILE A 803 -33.76 3.00 29.52
N HIS A 804 -33.24 4.11 28.99
CA HIS A 804 -31.98 4.11 28.27
C HIS A 804 -30.78 4.02 29.23
N VAL A 805 -29.89 3.06 29.03
CA VAL A 805 -28.70 2.80 29.88
C VAL A 805 -27.48 2.40 29.04
N THR A 806 -26.26 2.62 29.54
CA THR A 806 -25.01 2.27 28.82
C THR A 806 -24.05 1.38 29.61
N GLN A 807 -24.16 1.34 30.93
CA GLN A 807 -23.23 0.59 31.79
C GLN A 807 -23.71 -0.85 31.99
N LYS A 808 -22.83 -1.84 31.83
CA LYS A 808 -23.12 -3.23 32.18
C LYS A 808 -23.38 -3.43 33.68
N GLY A 809 -24.10 -4.49 34.02
CA GLY A 809 -24.54 -4.87 35.36
C GLY A 809 -26.07 -4.99 35.46
N VAL A 810 -26.55 -5.32 36.65
CA VAL A 810 -27.98 -5.47 36.92
C VAL A 810 -28.59 -4.12 37.31
N TYR A 811 -29.67 -3.75 36.64
CA TYR A 811 -30.52 -2.60 36.98
C TYR A 811 -31.75 -3.07 37.76
N GLU A 812 -32.14 -2.29 38.76
CA GLU A 812 -33.29 -2.57 39.63
C GLU A 812 -34.23 -1.36 39.71
N ILE A 813 -35.53 -1.61 39.53
CA ILE A 813 -36.58 -0.60 39.68
C ILE A 813 -37.06 -0.56 41.14
N LEU A 814 -37.20 0.65 41.69
CA LEU A 814 -37.49 0.89 43.12
C LEU A 814 -38.86 1.54 43.35
N GLU A 815 -39.29 2.45 42.48
CA GLU A 815 -40.50 3.25 42.67
C GLU A 815 -41.11 3.68 41.33
N VAL A 816 -42.43 3.77 41.27
CA VAL A 816 -43.15 4.43 40.16
C VAL A 816 -44.20 5.40 40.71
N THR A 817 -44.39 6.52 40.01
CA THR A 817 -45.44 7.51 40.24
C THR A 817 -46.13 7.84 38.92
N ASP A 818 -47.44 7.78 38.88
CA ASP A 818 -48.32 8.28 37.80
C ASP A 818 -48.37 9.82 37.85
N SER A 819 -48.97 10.44 36.84
CA SER A 819 -49.41 11.84 36.88
C SER A 819 -50.21 12.22 38.14
N GLN A 820 -50.96 11.28 38.74
CA GLN A 820 -51.82 11.46 39.91
C GLN A 820 -51.33 10.75 41.18
N CYS A 821 -50.87 9.48 41.08
CA CYS A 821 -50.77 8.58 42.24
C CYS A 821 -49.39 7.89 42.40
N PRO A 822 -48.93 7.61 43.63
CA PRO A 822 -47.80 6.71 43.87
C PRO A 822 -48.19 5.25 43.60
N GLY A 823 -47.24 4.47 43.09
CA GLY A 823 -47.44 3.10 42.62
C GLY A 823 -46.67 2.02 43.38
N SER A 824 -46.51 0.86 42.74
CA SER A 824 -45.80 -0.31 43.27
C SER A 824 -45.04 -1.07 42.17
N VAL A 825 -43.82 -1.50 42.47
CA VAL A 825 -43.01 -2.35 41.58
C VAL A 825 -43.42 -3.82 41.73
N ILE A 826 -43.40 -4.60 40.65
CA ILE A 826 -43.63 -6.05 40.70
C ILE A 826 -42.30 -6.75 41.01
N GLU A 827 -42.14 -7.22 42.25
CA GLU A 827 -40.87 -7.74 42.78
C GLU A 827 -40.24 -8.89 41.97
N SER A 828 -41.04 -9.76 41.35
CA SER A 828 -40.53 -10.85 40.51
C SER A 828 -39.94 -10.38 39.17
N GLU A 829 -40.25 -9.16 38.73
CA GLU A 829 -39.95 -8.61 37.41
C GLU A 829 -39.35 -7.18 37.50
N ASN A 830 -38.70 -6.88 38.64
CA ASN A 830 -38.08 -5.59 38.96
C ASN A 830 -36.63 -5.41 38.48
N THR A 831 -36.01 -6.48 37.98
CA THR A 831 -34.59 -6.56 37.60
C THR A 831 -34.38 -6.87 36.12
N TYR A 832 -33.32 -6.30 35.54
CA TYR A 832 -32.85 -6.56 34.19
C TYR A 832 -31.31 -6.56 34.15
N THR A 833 -30.72 -7.50 33.42
CA THR A 833 -29.26 -7.61 33.25
C THR A 833 -28.82 -6.95 31.96
N VAL A 834 -27.80 -6.10 32.01
CA VAL A 834 -27.11 -5.58 30.82
C VAL A 834 -25.69 -6.10 30.84
N ASP A 835 -25.27 -6.80 29.79
CA ASP A 835 -23.89 -7.25 29.65
C ASP A 835 -23.23 -6.67 28.40
N TRP A 836 -21.90 -6.67 28.40
CA TRP A 836 -21.11 -6.20 27.26
C TRP A 836 -20.49 -7.40 26.55
N VAL A 837 -20.50 -7.37 25.21
CA VAL A 837 -19.61 -8.23 24.42
C VAL A 837 -18.17 -7.97 24.88
N PRO A 838 -17.36 -8.98 25.21
CA PRO A 838 -15.97 -8.74 25.62
C PRO A 838 -15.18 -8.17 24.44
N ARG A 839 -14.41 -7.09 24.65
CA ARG A 839 -13.48 -6.58 23.64
C ARG A 839 -12.42 -7.63 23.29
N PRO A 840 -11.97 -7.69 22.03
CA PRO A 840 -10.97 -8.66 21.62
C PRO A 840 -9.60 -8.38 22.25
N SER A 841 -8.81 -9.44 22.47
CA SER A 841 -7.46 -9.36 23.05
C SER A 841 -6.51 -10.33 22.36
N ALA A 842 -5.20 -10.04 22.41
CA ALA A 842 -4.14 -10.83 21.79
C ALA A 842 -3.02 -11.11 22.78
N ARG A 843 -2.42 -12.30 22.69
CA ARG A 843 -1.29 -12.75 23.49
C ARG A 843 -0.27 -13.42 22.57
N LEU A 844 0.99 -13.49 23.00
CA LEU A 844 1.96 -14.38 22.38
C LEU A 844 1.61 -15.83 22.72
N ASP A 845 1.71 -16.73 21.74
CA ASP A 845 1.51 -18.15 21.97
C ASP A 845 2.53 -18.67 23.02
N PRO A 846 2.12 -19.45 24.03
CA PRO A 846 3.01 -19.98 25.07
C PRO A 846 4.20 -20.83 24.55
N ALA A 847 4.15 -21.34 23.32
CA ALA A 847 5.27 -22.03 22.69
C ALA A 847 6.36 -21.06 22.13
N THR A 848 6.07 -19.77 22.03
CA THR A 848 6.99 -18.76 21.49
C THR A 848 8.19 -18.55 22.42
N VAL A 849 9.37 -18.98 21.97
CA VAL A 849 10.63 -18.82 22.72
C VAL A 849 10.98 -17.34 22.86
N CYS A 850 10.76 -16.80 24.06
CA CYS A 850 11.07 -15.42 24.42
C CYS A 850 11.50 -15.31 25.89
N THR A 851 12.18 -14.21 26.24
CA THR A 851 12.49 -13.84 27.62
C THR A 851 11.74 -12.56 27.98
N PHE A 852 10.92 -12.60 29.03
CA PHE A 852 10.10 -11.46 29.45
C PHE A 852 10.89 -10.51 30.37
N GLU A 853 10.97 -9.24 29.99
CA GLU A 853 11.63 -8.17 30.74
C GLU A 853 10.61 -7.41 31.61
N PRO A 854 10.57 -7.61 32.94
CA PRO A 854 9.52 -7.07 33.78
C PRO A 854 9.49 -5.53 33.87
N TYR A 855 10.62 -4.86 33.67
CA TYR A 855 10.69 -3.39 33.79
C TYR A 855 9.99 -2.68 32.63
N ASN A 856 10.17 -3.18 31.41
CA ASN A 856 9.53 -2.63 30.20
C ASN A 856 8.23 -3.37 29.81
N ARG A 857 7.93 -4.52 30.45
CA ARG A 857 6.90 -5.49 30.04
C ARG A 857 7.06 -5.98 28.59
N SER A 858 8.29 -6.00 28.06
CA SER A 858 8.59 -6.47 26.72
C SER A 858 8.99 -7.94 26.69
N HIS A 859 8.56 -8.66 25.66
CA HIS A 859 9.02 -10.02 25.35
C HIS A 859 10.20 -9.94 24.38
N ILE A 860 11.41 -10.18 24.89
CA ILE A 860 12.65 -10.18 24.09
C ILE A 860 12.75 -11.53 23.38
N LEU A 861 12.70 -11.50 22.05
CA LEU A 861 12.85 -12.64 21.16
C LEU A 861 14.34 -12.93 20.91
N PRO A 862 14.73 -14.18 20.59
CA PRO A 862 16.10 -14.49 20.24
C PRO A 862 16.59 -13.65 19.02
N PRO A 863 17.87 -13.25 19.02
CA PRO A 863 18.45 -12.50 17.91
C PRO A 863 18.44 -13.33 16.63
N ILE A 864 18.26 -12.67 15.48
CA ILE A 864 18.24 -13.34 14.17
C ILE A 864 19.07 -12.58 13.14
N CYS A 865 19.63 -13.30 12.17
CA CYS A 865 20.44 -12.71 11.11
C CYS A 865 19.56 -12.01 10.06
N LYS A 866 20.05 -10.88 9.54
CA LYS A 866 19.40 -10.10 8.49
C LYS A 866 18.93 -10.99 7.33
N GLY A 867 17.64 -10.91 6.99
CA GLY A 867 17.03 -11.67 5.90
C GLY A 867 17.05 -13.19 6.09
N GLN A 868 16.91 -13.65 7.32
CA GLN A 868 16.27 -14.94 7.62
C GLN A 868 14.81 -14.65 7.99
N ASP A 869 13.87 -15.52 7.63
CA ASP A 869 12.45 -15.31 7.94
C ASP A 869 12.17 -15.57 9.42
N ALA A 870 11.34 -14.72 10.04
CA ALA A 870 11.00 -14.80 11.46
C ALA A 870 9.53 -14.44 11.68
N HIS A 871 8.91 -15.08 12.66
CA HIS A 871 7.53 -14.88 13.07
C HIS A 871 7.40 -15.01 14.58
N VAL A 872 6.27 -14.54 15.12
CA VAL A 872 5.70 -15.00 16.39
C VAL A 872 4.27 -15.43 16.15
N ASP A 873 3.81 -16.42 16.89
CA ASP A 873 2.41 -16.85 16.82
C ASP A 873 1.61 -16.13 17.91
N LEU A 874 0.41 -15.68 17.55
CA LEU A 874 -0.48 -14.90 18.41
C LEU A 874 -1.77 -15.67 18.68
N GLU A 875 -2.14 -15.77 19.95
CA GLU A 875 -3.42 -16.28 20.43
C GLU A 875 -4.40 -15.10 20.58
N LEU A 876 -5.51 -15.15 19.85
CA LEU A 876 -6.54 -14.11 19.77
C LEU A 876 -7.85 -14.58 20.42
N THR A 877 -8.42 -13.74 21.28
CA THR A 877 -9.70 -13.99 21.94
C THR A 877 -10.73 -12.94 21.50
N GLY A 878 -11.89 -13.36 21.00
CA GLY A 878 -12.97 -12.48 20.52
C GLY A 878 -13.76 -13.16 19.40
N ARG A 879 -14.50 -12.40 18.58
CA ARG A 879 -15.35 -12.92 17.50
C ARG A 879 -14.74 -12.65 16.11
N PRO A 880 -14.15 -13.64 15.41
CA PRO A 880 -13.47 -13.41 14.13
C PRO A 880 -14.40 -12.83 13.04
N PRO A 881 -13.87 -12.12 12.03
CA PRO A 881 -12.45 -11.84 11.80
C PRO A 881 -11.90 -10.71 12.71
N PHE A 882 -10.65 -10.88 13.11
CA PHE A 882 -9.87 -9.94 13.91
C PHE A 882 -9.11 -8.95 13.02
N GLN A 883 -8.84 -7.76 13.56
CA GLN A 883 -8.03 -6.70 12.97
C GLN A 883 -7.03 -6.18 14.01
N ILE A 884 -5.73 -6.25 13.74
CA ILE A 884 -4.66 -5.87 14.67
C ILE A 884 -3.88 -4.70 14.08
N MET A 885 -3.97 -3.50 14.69
CA MET A 885 -3.07 -2.39 14.39
C MET A 885 -1.88 -2.43 15.35
N TYR A 886 -0.67 -2.43 14.81
CA TYR A 886 0.57 -2.44 15.58
C TYR A 886 1.53 -1.35 15.12
N ASN A 887 2.38 -0.88 16.02
CA ASN A 887 3.49 0.01 15.69
C ASN A 887 4.75 -0.84 15.48
N ILE A 888 5.50 -0.57 14.40
CA ILE A 888 6.88 -1.03 14.24
C ILE A 888 7.79 0.12 14.63
N ALA A 889 8.71 -0.06 15.57
CA ALA A 889 9.65 0.97 16.00
C ALA A 889 11.10 0.46 16.08
N ARG A 890 12.05 1.39 16.10
CA ARG A 890 13.49 1.15 16.35
C ARG A 890 14.03 2.15 17.37
N ASN A 891 15.19 1.87 17.95
CA ASN A 891 15.92 2.88 18.73
C ASN A 891 16.35 4.07 17.85
N ASP A 892 16.37 5.24 18.46
CA ASP A 892 16.89 6.49 17.90
C ASP A 892 18.34 6.72 18.38
N GLU A 893 19.15 7.41 17.58
CA GLU A 893 20.54 7.76 17.92
C GLU A 893 20.62 8.73 19.11
N ALA A 894 19.55 9.50 19.35
CA ALA A 894 19.37 10.35 20.53
C ALA A 894 18.81 9.63 21.78
N GLY A 895 18.63 8.30 21.74
CA GLY A 895 18.15 7.51 22.89
C GLY A 895 16.63 7.45 23.06
N GLY A 896 15.85 7.90 22.07
CA GLY A 896 14.40 7.67 21.97
C GLY A 896 14.05 6.41 21.16
N THR A 897 12.78 6.31 20.75
CA THR A 897 12.30 5.30 19.79
C THR A 897 11.56 5.94 18.62
N ILE A 898 12.01 5.68 17.39
CA ILE A 898 11.35 6.13 16.16
C ILE A 898 10.37 5.05 15.71
N VAL A 899 9.10 5.41 15.56
CA VAL A 899 8.11 4.58 14.85
C VAL A 899 8.43 4.63 13.35
N LEU A 900 8.61 3.46 12.76
CA LEU A 900 8.87 3.26 11.33
C LEU A 900 7.57 3.12 10.53
N ASP A 901 6.58 2.43 11.10
CA ASP A 901 5.33 2.08 10.40
C ASP A 901 4.19 1.80 11.42
N GLN A 902 2.93 1.88 10.96
CA GLN A 902 1.72 1.54 11.72
C GLN A 902 0.72 0.70 10.90
N PRO A 903 1.10 -0.50 10.41
CA PRO A 903 0.23 -1.35 9.61
C PRO A 903 -0.93 -1.97 10.41
N THR A 904 -1.93 -2.45 9.66
CA THR A 904 -3.04 -3.27 10.15
C THR A 904 -3.02 -4.66 9.51
N PHE A 905 -3.00 -5.70 10.32
CA PHE A 905 -3.09 -7.10 9.91
C PHE A 905 -4.48 -7.67 10.22
N SER A 906 -5.05 -8.50 9.35
CA SER A 906 -6.41 -9.05 9.52
C SER A 906 -6.42 -10.58 9.43
N SER A 907 -6.91 -11.26 10.48
CA SER A 907 -6.96 -12.73 10.53
C SER A 907 -8.32 -13.23 10.97
N ILE A 908 -8.74 -14.37 10.41
CA ILE A 908 -9.99 -15.06 10.75
C ILE A 908 -9.78 -16.24 11.72
N GLN A 909 -8.53 -16.63 11.95
CA GLN A 909 -8.16 -17.72 12.85
C GLN A 909 -7.82 -17.18 14.26
N PRO A 910 -8.23 -17.85 15.35
CA PRO A 910 -7.84 -17.47 16.71
C PRO A 910 -6.33 -17.60 16.97
N HIS A 911 -5.66 -18.61 16.40
CA HIS A 911 -4.20 -18.66 16.36
C HIS A 911 -3.74 -18.10 15.02
N THR A 912 -2.79 -17.18 15.01
CA THR A 912 -2.36 -16.50 13.77
C THR A 912 -0.87 -16.16 13.77
N ARG A 913 -0.24 -16.27 12.61
CA ARG A 913 1.21 -16.14 12.44
C ARG A 913 1.61 -14.72 12.05
N PHE A 914 2.29 -14.02 12.95
CA PHE A 914 2.69 -12.63 12.79
C PHE A 914 4.14 -12.55 12.30
N GLN A 915 4.36 -12.10 11.05
CA GLN A 915 5.69 -12.04 10.43
C GLN A 915 6.50 -10.81 10.89
N LEU A 916 7.80 -11.02 11.15
CA LEU A 916 8.74 -9.99 11.63
C LEU A 916 9.62 -9.46 10.50
N HIS A 917 9.95 -8.17 10.54
CA HIS A 917 10.71 -7.52 9.48
C HIS A 917 12.22 -7.68 9.72
N THR A 918 12.85 -8.74 9.22
CA THR A 918 14.30 -8.98 9.38
C THR A 918 15.18 -8.29 8.31
N SER A 919 14.59 -7.45 7.46
CA SER A 919 15.24 -6.79 6.31
C SER A 919 16.21 -5.64 6.64
N ILE A 920 16.15 -5.10 7.86
CA ILE A 920 16.98 -3.97 8.35
C ILE A 920 17.55 -4.36 9.72
N ILE A 921 18.83 -4.10 9.93
CA ILE A 921 19.59 -4.42 11.14
C ILE A 921 19.19 -3.57 12.36
N GLY A 922 19.56 -4.03 13.55
CA GLY A 922 19.34 -3.38 14.84
C GLY A 922 18.14 -3.94 15.61
N ARG A 923 17.96 -3.45 16.85
CA ARG A 923 16.83 -3.85 17.70
C ARG A 923 15.53 -3.14 17.27
N LYS A 924 14.48 -3.93 17.11
CA LYS A 924 13.14 -3.51 16.70
C LYS A 924 12.12 -3.85 17.76
N TYR A 925 11.07 -3.04 17.84
CA TYR A 925 9.97 -3.17 18.80
C TYR A 925 8.65 -3.24 18.04
N TYR A 926 7.79 -4.14 18.48
CA TYR A 926 6.46 -4.38 17.94
C TYR A 926 5.45 -4.19 19.07
N GLU A 927 4.67 -3.12 18.97
CA GLU A 927 3.68 -2.72 20.00
C GLU A 927 2.27 -2.87 19.44
N VAL A 928 1.48 -3.82 19.95
CA VAL A 928 0.06 -3.95 19.58
C VAL A 928 -0.71 -2.78 20.18
N LYS A 929 -1.23 -1.91 19.30
CA LYS A 929 -1.80 -0.60 19.64
C LYS A 929 -3.33 -0.67 19.75
N GLN A 930 -3.97 -1.39 18.84
CA GLN A 930 -5.41 -1.67 18.83
C GLN A 930 -5.70 -3.06 18.30
N ILE A 931 -6.75 -3.68 18.82
CA ILE A 931 -7.33 -4.91 18.29
C ILE A 931 -8.82 -4.64 18.12
N GLY A 932 -9.36 -5.01 16.97
CA GLY A 932 -10.77 -5.03 16.66
C GLY A 932 -11.20 -6.42 16.20
N ASP A 933 -12.49 -6.65 16.14
CA ASP A 933 -13.09 -7.92 15.70
C ASP A 933 -14.44 -7.65 14.99
N SER A 934 -15.23 -8.70 14.72
CA SER A 934 -16.54 -8.55 14.07
C SER A 934 -17.55 -7.68 14.86
N ALA A 935 -17.41 -7.60 16.18
CA ALA A 935 -18.24 -6.77 17.05
C ALA A 935 -17.64 -5.36 17.22
N TYR A 936 -16.32 -5.25 17.33
CA TYR A 936 -15.57 -4.00 17.53
C TYR A 936 -14.65 -3.66 16.34
N PRO A 937 -15.17 -3.35 15.14
CA PRO A 937 -14.34 -3.09 13.97
C PRO A 937 -13.53 -1.79 14.11
N LEU A 938 -12.23 -1.83 13.80
CA LEU A 938 -11.32 -0.68 13.98
C LEU A 938 -11.76 0.56 13.18
N ALA A 939 -12.47 0.36 12.06
CA ALA A 939 -13.02 1.44 11.24
C ALA A 939 -14.00 2.34 12.01
N LYS A 940 -14.78 1.78 12.95
CA LYS A 940 -15.70 2.53 13.83
C LYS A 940 -14.97 3.00 15.10
N HIS A 941 -14.23 2.10 15.77
CA HIS A 941 -13.66 2.34 17.10
C HIS A 941 -12.23 2.89 17.09
N LYS A 942 -11.88 3.78 16.15
CA LYS A 942 -10.53 4.33 15.96
C LYS A 942 -9.90 4.97 17.21
N ASN A 943 -10.71 5.40 18.17
CA ASN A 943 -10.25 6.01 19.43
C ASN A 943 -10.04 5.00 20.58
N ALA A 944 -10.48 3.74 20.43
CA ALA A 944 -10.36 2.70 21.46
C ALA A 944 -8.94 2.11 21.50
N VAL A 945 -7.95 2.92 21.87
CA VAL A 945 -6.55 2.49 21.98
C VAL A 945 -6.34 1.68 23.25
N ILE A 946 -5.63 0.54 23.15
CA ILE A 946 -5.26 -0.26 24.32
C ILE A 946 -4.40 0.61 25.26
N PRO A 947 -4.65 0.66 26.58
CA PRO A 947 -3.82 1.37 27.54
C PRO A 947 -2.36 0.89 27.47
N ARG A 948 -1.38 1.81 27.54
CA ARG A 948 0.05 1.47 27.43
C ARG A 948 0.54 0.41 28.42
N SER A 949 -0.13 0.29 29.57
CA SER A 949 0.12 -0.77 30.55
C SER A 949 -0.09 -2.17 29.97
N ASP A 950 -1.08 -2.35 29.09
CA ASP A 950 -1.66 -3.67 28.77
C ASP A 950 -1.55 -4.01 27.28
N ARG A 951 -0.67 -3.30 26.57
CA ARG A 951 -0.26 -3.63 25.20
C ARG A 951 0.68 -4.82 25.20
N LEU A 952 0.51 -5.68 24.21
CA LEU A 952 1.48 -6.70 23.88
C LEU A 952 2.69 -6.02 23.20
N LEU A 953 3.85 -6.08 23.85
CA LEU A 953 5.11 -5.53 23.37
C LEU A 953 6.14 -6.65 23.24
N PHE A 954 6.70 -6.83 22.04
CA PHE A 954 7.81 -7.74 21.81
C PHE A 954 8.93 -7.06 21.01
N GLU A 955 10.16 -7.49 21.24
CA GLU A 955 11.35 -6.90 20.64
C GLU A 955 12.30 -7.98 20.10
N GLN A 956 12.92 -7.72 18.96
CA GLN A 956 13.89 -8.62 18.33
C GLN A 956 15.12 -7.86 17.86
N GLU A 957 16.29 -8.46 18.01
CA GLU A 957 17.56 -7.90 17.55
C GLU A 957 18.00 -8.52 16.22
N VAL A 958 18.03 -7.70 15.16
CA VAL A 958 18.40 -8.15 13.82
C VAL A 958 19.90 -7.92 13.59
N MET A 959 20.67 -9.01 13.66
CA MET A 959 22.12 -9.01 13.50
C MET A 959 22.54 -8.82 12.03
N ALA A 960 23.67 -8.16 11.82
CA ALA A 960 24.31 -8.12 10.51
C ALA A 960 24.91 -9.49 10.15
N ARG A 961 24.92 -9.85 8.86
CA ARG A 961 25.73 -10.97 8.36
C ARG A 961 27.15 -10.48 8.08
N SER A 962 28.16 -11.24 8.49
CA SER A 962 29.56 -10.92 8.23
C SER A 962 29.83 -10.81 6.72
N SER A 963 30.75 -9.91 6.33
CA SER A 963 31.29 -9.92 4.96
C SER A 963 32.69 -9.32 4.90
N ALA A 964 33.51 -9.85 3.97
CA ALA A 964 34.90 -9.46 3.78
C ALA A 964 35.17 -9.22 2.29
N LYS A 965 36.01 -8.23 1.98
CA LYS A 965 36.39 -7.88 0.60
C LYS A 965 37.77 -7.21 0.60
N PHE A 966 38.51 -7.37 -0.50
CA PHE A 966 39.63 -6.47 -0.76
C PHE A 966 39.11 -5.07 -1.07
N LYS A 967 39.83 -4.04 -0.59
CA LYS A 967 39.50 -2.63 -0.81
C LYS A 967 39.79 -2.20 -2.25
N ASN A 968 40.86 -2.73 -2.84
CA ASN A 968 41.29 -2.52 -4.22
C ASN A 968 41.86 -3.84 -4.78
N ASP A 969 41.61 -4.13 -6.06
CA ASP A 969 42.09 -5.35 -6.73
C ASP A 969 43.51 -5.20 -7.32
N ASN A 970 44.28 -4.22 -6.82
CA ASN A 970 45.62 -3.88 -7.30
C ASN A 970 46.61 -5.04 -7.11
N ARG A 971 47.39 -5.38 -8.14
CA ARG A 971 48.43 -6.42 -8.03
C ARG A 971 49.55 -5.99 -7.08
N ILE A 972 49.96 -6.89 -6.20
CA ILE A 972 51.09 -6.71 -5.29
C ILE A 972 52.32 -7.43 -5.87
N LEU A 973 53.54 -6.93 -5.63
CA LEU A 973 54.78 -7.53 -6.13
C LEU A 973 55.75 -7.84 -4.99
N PHE A 974 56.43 -8.99 -5.07
CA PHE A 974 57.46 -9.45 -4.13
C PHE A 974 58.62 -10.11 -4.87
N CYS A 975 59.84 -10.05 -4.31
CA CYS A 975 60.98 -10.83 -4.82
C CYS A 975 60.95 -12.27 -4.27
N LEU A 976 61.59 -13.20 -4.97
CA LEU A 976 61.76 -14.59 -4.53
C LEU A 976 62.43 -14.66 -3.14
N ASN A 977 61.88 -15.49 -2.25
CA ASN A 977 62.23 -15.64 -0.82
C ASN A 977 61.84 -14.47 0.11
N ASP A 978 61.18 -13.41 -0.37
CA ASP A 978 60.54 -12.43 0.52
C ASP A 978 59.49 -13.11 1.41
N ALA A 979 59.31 -12.59 2.63
CA ALA A 979 58.15 -12.87 3.48
C ALA A 979 56.96 -11.98 3.08
N LEU A 980 55.73 -12.46 3.31
CA LEU A 980 54.49 -11.72 3.05
C LEU A 980 54.19 -10.67 4.14
N THR A 981 55.14 -9.76 4.35
CA THR A 981 55.04 -8.69 5.35
C THR A 981 54.59 -7.36 4.73
N SER A 982 53.83 -6.58 5.49
CA SER A 982 53.46 -5.20 5.15
C SER A 982 54.70 -4.31 5.01
N ARG A 983 54.94 -3.77 3.81
CA ARG A 983 56.04 -2.85 3.50
C ARG A 983 55.48 -1.46 3.18
N GLU A 984 56.19 -0.41 3.60
CA GLU A 984 55.83 1.00 3.30
C GLU A 984 55.73 1.30 1.79
N ALA A 985 56.37 0.49 0.94
CA ALA A 985 56.30 0.57 -0.51
C ALA A 985 54.94 0.10 -1.11
N ILE A 986 54.00 -0.43 -0.32
CA ILE A 986 52.62 -0.75 -0.77
C ILE A 986 51.78 0.56 -0.77
N SER A 987 52.35 1.66 -1.27
CA SER A 987 51.84 3.03 -1.09
C SER A 987 50.56 3.38 -1.86
N ASN A 988 49.96 2.40 -2.56
CA ASN A 988 48.77 2.54 -3.40
C ASN A 988 47.62 1.63 -2.93
N ASP A 989 47.40 1.56 -1.62
CA ASP A 989 46.16 1.07 -0.97
C ASP A 989 45.79 -0.40 -1.32
N GLY A 990 46.78 -1.20 -1.75
CA GLY A 990 46.63 -2.61 -2.11
C GLY A 990 46.77 -3.54 -0.91
N GLY A 991 46.11 -4.70 -0.94
CA GLY A 991 46.20 -5.70 0.13
C GLY A 991 45.42 -5.38 1.41
N VAL A 992 44.67 -4.27 1.45
CA VAL A 992 43.76 -3.96 2.57
C VAL A 992 42.46 -4.76 2.41
N ILE A 993 42.05 -5.47 3.46
CA ILE A 993 40.77 -6.17 3.57
C ILE A 993 39.84 -5.34 4.46
N GLN A 994 38.64 -5.02 3.96
CA GLN A 994 37.55 -4.44 4.75
C GLN A 994 36.66 -5.57 5.29
N LEU A 995 36.30 -5.48 6.57
CA LEU A 995 35.45 -6.43 7.29
C LEU A 995 34.20 -5.70 7.83
N ASP A 996 33.03 -6.05 7.31
CA ASP A 996 31.74 -5.51 7.74
C ASP A 996 31.03 -6.55 8.62
N GLY A 997 30.79 -6.22 9.90
CA GLY A 997 30.17 -7.10 10.92
C GLY A 997 30.55 -6.72 12.36
N THR A 998 30.49 -7.69 13.27
CA THR A 998 30.73 -7.54 14.73
C THR A 998 32.01 -8.26 15.17
N PRO A 999 33.11 -7.53 15.45
CA PRO A 999 34.39 -8.15 15.85
C PRO A 999 34.29 -8.89 17.20
N PRO A 1000 35.21 -9.84 17.49
CA PRO A 1000 36.31 -10.28 16.63
C PRO A 1000 35.85 -11.09 15.40
N PHE A 1001 36.64 -11.01 14.34
CA PHE A 1001 36.44 -11.73 13.08
C PHE A 1001 37.46 -12.87 12.95
N GLN A 1002 37.01 -14.07 12.60
CA GLN A 1002 37.88 -15.15 12.14
C GLN A 1002 37.89 -15.15 10.61
N LEU A 1003 39.02 -14.75 10.02
CA LEU A 1003 39.21 -14.61 8.58
C LEU A 1003 40.07 -15.76 8.06
N ALA A 1004 39.51 -16.58 7.17
CA ALA A 1004 40.20 -17.69 6.52
C ALA A 1004 40.68 -17.28 5.12
N LEU A 1005 41.99 -17.36 4.89
CA LEU A 1005 42.66 -16.98 3.64
C LEU A 1005 43.33 -18.20 3.01
N SER A 1006 43.21 -18.32 1.68
CA SER A 1006 43.98 -19.31 0.90
C SER A 1006 44.95 -18.61 -0.05
N ILE A 1007 46.24 -18.93 0.06
CA ILE A 1007 47.30 -18.48 -0.86
C ILE A 1007 47.54 -19.61 -1.86
N ARG A 1008 47.12 -19.42 -3.12
CA ARG A 1008 47.29 -20.42 -4.19
C ARG A 1008 48.39 -20.00 -5.15
N ASN A 1009 49.46 -20.80 -5.23
CA ASN A 1009 50.41 -20.74 -6.33
C ASN A 1009 49.78 -21.41 -7.57
N LEU A 1010 49.66 -20.69 -8.69
CA LEU A 1010 49.13 -21.27 -9.93
C LEU A 1010 50.11 -22.19 -10.66
N ALA A 1011 51.42 -21.92 -10.60
CA ALA A 1011 52.44 -22.69 -11.28
C ALA A 1011 52.70 -24.05 -10.61
N ALA A 1012 52.77 -24.09 -9.28
CA ALA A 1012 52.94 -25.33 -8.51
C ALA A 1012 51.60 -26.02 -8.16
N SER A 1013 50.46 -25.34 -8.35
CA SER A 1013 49.13 -25.75 -7.83
C SER A 1013 49.05 -25.99 -6.32
N GLN A 1014 50.07 -25.58 -5.56
CA GLN A 1014 50.09 -25.61 -4.10
C GLN A 1014 49.14 -24.56 -3.52
N VAL A 1015 48.37 -24.93 -2.51
CA VAL A 1015 47.50 -24.03 -1.74
C VAL A 1015 47.94 -24.07 -0.28
N HIS A 1016 48.35 -22.93 0.25
CA HIS A 1016 48.48 -22.72 1.69
C HIS A 1016 47.17 -22.12 2.23
N LYS A 1017 46.80 -22.47 3.47
CA LYS A 1017 45.62 -21.92 4.16
C LYS A 1017 46.04 -21.44 5.54
N GLU A 1018 45.60 -20.24 5.88
CA GLU A 1018 45.90 -19.61 7.16
C GLU A 1018 44.62 -18.94 7.68
N THR A 1019 44.43 -18.92 9.00
CA THR A 1019 43.24 -18.36 9.64
C THR A 1019 43.69 -17.45 10.77
N ILE A 1020 43.19 -16.22 10.74
CA ILE A 1020 43.63 -15.13 11.62
C ILE A 1020 42.45 -14.50 12.34
N GLU A 1021 42.69 -14.01 13.55
CA GLU A 1021 41.70 -13.32 14.36
C GLU A 1021 41.92 -11.80 14.29
N VAL A 1022 40.94 -11.07 13.76
CA VAL A 1022 41.01 -9.64 13.51
C VAL A 1022 40.00 -8.92 14.41
N HIS A 1023 40.47 -7.97 15.20
CA HIS A 1023 39.64 -7.20 16.14
C HIS A 1023 39.07 -5.90 15.53
N ASP A 1024 39.68 -5.40 14.45
CA ASP A 1024 39.26 -4.19 13.73
C ASP A 1024 38.44 -4.51 12.46
N ARG A 1025 37.75 -3.49 11.93
CA ARG A 1025 36.99 -3.58 10.66
C ARG A 1025 37.86 -3.44 9.40
N THR A 1026 39.16 -3.27 9.56
CA THR A 1026 40.13 -3.18 8.46
C THR A 1026 41.41 -3.90 8.86
N TRP A 1027 41.92 -4.76 7.98
CA TRP A 1027 43.18 -5.47 8.17
C TRP A 1027 44.07 -5.34 6.93
N ILE A 1028 45.37 -5.17 7.13
CA ILE A 1028 46.36 -5.13 6.05
C ILE A 1028 47.00 -6.51 5.95
N LEU A 1029 47.13 -7.03 4.74
CA LEU A 1029 47.74 -8.34 4.47
C LEU A 1029 49.18 -8.42 5.02
N ASP A 1030 49.33 -9.04 6.19
CA ASP A 1030 50.59 -9.23 6.90
C ASP A 1030 50.64 -10.65 7.48
N LEU A 1031 51.36 -11.54 6.79
CA LEU A 1031 51.52 -12.96 7.13
C LEU A 1031 53.02 -13.30 7.18
N PRO A 1032 53.73 -12.88 8.25
CA PRO A 1032 55.19 -13.06 8.39
C PRO A 1032 55.62 -14.53 8.48
N SER A 1033 54.68 -15.45 8.71
CA SER A 1033 54.79 -16.90 8.63
C SER A 1033 55.05 -17.42 7.21
N TYR A 1034 54.62 -16.68 6.17
CA TYR A 1034 54.61 -17.15 4.79
C TYR A 1034 55.74 -16.52 3.96
N HIS A 1035 56.57 -17.37 3.35
CA HIS A 1035 57.63 -16.97 2.42
C HIS A 1035 57.32 -17.42 0.98
N PHE A 1036 57.66 -16.58 0.00
CA PHE A 1036 57.49 -16.90 -1.42
C PHE A 1036 58.62 -17.78 -1.96
N THR A 1037 58.46 -19.11 -1.87
CA THR A 1037 59.47 -20.11 -2.27
C THR A 1037 59.55 -20.38 -3.78
N SER A 1038 58.82 -19.64 -4.61
CA SER A 1038 58.64 -19.93 -6.04
C SER A 1038 58.15 -18.72 -6.82
N ILE A 1039 58.65 -18.56 -8.05
CA ILE A 1039 58.26 -17.47 -8.98
C ILE A 1039 56.85 -17.63 -9.55
N GLY A 1040 56.26 -16.52 -10.01
CA GLY A 1040 55.00 -16.49 -10.75
C GLY A 1040 53.77 -16.00 -9.97
N PRO A 1041 52.58 -16.03 -10.61
CA PRO A 1041 51.36 -15.46 -10.05
C PRO A 1041 50.78 -16.35 -8.94
N HIS A 1042 50.64 -15.74 -7.76
CA HIS A 1042 49.92 -16.29 -6.61
C HIS A 1042 48.57 -15.56 -6.50
N GLN A 1043 47.52 -16.31 -6.19
CA GLN A 1043 46.17 -15.78 -5.96
C GLN A 1043 45.84 -15.92 -4.47
N ILE A 1044 45.66 -14.80 -3.78
CA ILE A 1044 45.23 -14.78 -2.38
C ILE A 1044 43.72 -14.56 -2.37
N THR A 1045 42.99 -15.54 -1.81
CA THR A 1045 41.52 -15.58 -1.85
C THR A 1045 40.96 -15.63 -0.44
N ILE A 1046 39.94 -14.83 -0.17
CA ILE A 1046 39.13 -14.91 1.05
C ILE A 1046 38.24 -16.15 0.91
N GLU A 1047 38.50 -17.19 1.71
CA GLU A 1047 37.66 -18.39 1.70
C GLU A 1047 36.35 -18.13 2.46
N SER A 1048 36.46 -17.66 3.70
CA SER A 1048 35.31 -17.32 4.56
C SER A 1048 35.66 -16.29 5.63
N VAL A 1049 34.64 -15.59 6.13
CA VAL A 1049 34.72 -14.73 7.32
C VAL A 1049 33.61 -15.09 8.31
N GLN A 1050 33.99 -15.51 9.50
CA GLN A 1050 33.07 -15.69 10.62
C GLN A 1050 33.25 -14.53 11.61
N ASP A 1051 32.18 -14.11 12.28
CA ASP A 1051 32.22 -13.07 13.30
C ASP A 1051 31.50 -13.52 14.59
N SER A 1052 31.53 -12.66 15.61
CA SER A 1052 30.94 -12.97 16.93
C SER A 1052 29.41 -13.05 16.95
N SER A 1053 28.71 -12.72 15.85
CA SER A 1053 27.24 -12.81 15.77
C SER A 1053 26.72 -14.23 15.50
N HIS A 1054 27.61 -15.17 15.16
CA HIS A 1054 27.29 -16.51 14.66
C HIS A 1054 26.45 -16.56 13.37
N CYS A 1055 26.22 -15.42 12.70
CA CYS A 1055 25.49 -15.39 11.44
C CYS A 1055 26.30 -15.97 10.28
N GLU A 1056 25.58 -16.65 9.36
CA GLU A 1056 26.16 -17.04 8.08
C GLU A 1056 26.67 -15.82 7.32
N GLN A 1057 27.90 -15.94 6.77
CA GLN A 1057 28.48 -14.89 5.95
C GLN A 1057 27.60 -14.54 4.75
N LYS A 1058 27.61 -13.27 4.36
CA LYS A 1058 27.04 -12.81 3.10
C LYS A 1058 27.84 -13.40 1.94
N GLU A 1059 27.17 -13.67 0.81
CA GLU A 1059 27.85 -14.05 -0.43
C GLU A 1059 28.97 -13.06 -0.80
N LEU A 1060 30.19 -13.58 -0.91
CA LEU A 1060 31.40 -12.82 -1.21
C LEU A 1060 31.38 -12.41 -2.69
N HIS A 1061 31.37 -11.10 -2.96
CA HIS A 1061 31.27 -10.56 -4.32
C HIS A 1061 32.44 -11.06 -5.19
N PRO A 1062 32.20 -11.77 -6.31
CA PRO A 1062 33.25 -12.53 -7.01
C PRO A 1062 34.47 -11.71 -7.44
N LEU A 1063 34.28 -10.42 -7.75
CA LEU A 1063 35.35 -9.53 -8.21
C LEU A 1063 36.33 -9.14 -7.09
N HIS A 1064 35.87 -8.96 -5.85
CA HIS A 1064 36.69 -8.45 -4.73
C HIS A 1064 37.02 -9.53 -3.69
N ARG A 1065 36.85 -10.81 -4.06
CA ARG A 1065 37.14 -11.98 -3.21
C ARG A 1065 38.62 -12.40 -3.24
N SER A 1066 39.35 -12.05 -4.30
CA SER A 1066 40.76 -12.45 -4.47
C SER A 1066 41.63 -11.36 -5.06
N ILE A 1067 42.86 -11.22 -4.55
CA ILE A 1067 43.89 -10.32 -5.05
C ILE A 1067 45.06 -11.12 -5.64
N TRP A 1068 45.77 -10.51 -6.59
CA TRP A 1068 46.91 -11.13 -7.28
C TRP A 1068 48.24 -10.64 -6.68
N VAL A 1069 49.15 -11.58 -6.44
CA VAL A 1069 50.52 -11.31 -6.00
C VAL A 1069 51.49 -11.93 -7.01
N ASP A 1070 52.23 -11.09 -7.73
CA ASP A 1070 53.20 -11.55 -8.73
C ASP A 1070 54.60 -11.64 -8.09
N VAL A 1071 55.14 -12.86 -8.01
CA VAL A 1071 56.48 -13.12 -7.42
C VAL A 1071 57.55 -13.16 -8.52
N ALA A 1072 58.62 -12.39 -8.30
CA ALA A 1072 59.67 -12.15 -9.27
C ALA A 1072 61.06 -12.63 -8.81
N GLU A 1073 61.88 -13.08 -9.76
CA GLU A 1073 63.32 -13.32 -9.54
C GLU A 1073 64.14 -12.04 -9.75
N SER A 1074 65.40 -12.04 -9.31
CA SER A 1074 66.37 -10.97 -9.61
C SER A 1074 66.77 -10.99 -11.09
N ALA A 1075 66.79 -9.84 -11.75
CA ALA A 1075 67.12 -9.75 -13.17
C ALA A 1075 68.61 -9.97 -13.47
N ALA A 1076 68.90 -10.57 -14.64
CA ALA A 1076 70.24 -10.70 -15.20
C ALA A 1076 70.31 -10.18 -16.65
N ILE A 1077 71.52 -10.05 -17.21
CA ILE A 1077 71.75 -9.56 -18.58
C ILE A 1077 73.01 -10.21 -19.17
N THR A 1078 72.87 -10.73 -20.40
CA THR A 1078 73.95 -11.40 -21.17
C THR A 1078 73.88 -10.96 -22.64
N PRO A 1079 74.97 -11.08 -23.45
CA PRO A 1079 74.94 -10.71 -24.85
C PRO A 1079 74.38 -11.86 -25.71
N VAL A 1080 73.47 -11.56 -26.64
CA VAL A 1080 72.92 -12.56 -27.58
C VAL A 1080 73.96 -12.92 -28.64
N ASP A 1081 74.62 -11.91 -29.21
CA ASP A 1081 75.66 -12.10 -30.22
C ASP A 1081 77.07 -11.99 -29.60
N LYS A 1082 78.01 -12.75 -30.15
CA LYS A 1082 79.45 -12.71 -29.84
C LYS A 1082 80.27 -12.01 -30.94
N ARG A 1083 79.63 -11.51 -32.00
CA ARG A 1083 80.24 -10.61 -32.98
C ARG A 1083 80.86 -9.39 -32.27
N VAL A 1084 82.08 -9.05 -32.69
CA VAL A 1084 82.74 -7.78 -32.33
C VAL A 1084 82.54 -6.69 -33.40
N ASP A 1085 81.95 -7.07 -34.54
CA ASP A 1085 81.67 -6.22 -35.70
C ASP A 1085 80.18 -6.33 -36.11
N PHE A 1086 79.52 -5.18 -36.28
CA PHE A 1086 78.12 -5.04 -36.73
C PHE A 1086 78.07 -4.17 -38.00
N CYS A 1087 76.91 -3.92 -38.65
CA CYS A 1087 76.70 -2.86 -39.67
C CYS A 1087 75.98 -1.62 -39.08
N VAL A 1088 75.99 -0.46 -39.75
CA VAL A 1088 75.35 0.79 -39.29
C VAL A 1088 73.84 0.68 -39.50
N GLY A 1089 73.08 0.84 -38.42
CA GLY A 1089 71.67 0.45 -38.38
C GLY A 1089 71.44 -1.02 -37.97
N ASP A 1090 72.51 -1.79 -37.74
CA ASP A 1090 72.39 -3.04 -36.99
C ASP A 1090 72.23 -2.75 -35.49
N VAL A 1091 71.95 -3.84 -34.77
CA VAL A 1091 71.35 -3.81 -33.46
C VAL A 1091 72.09 -4.79 -32.57
N ALA A 1092 72.80 -4.28 -31.57
CA ALA A 1092 73.35 -5.12 -30.52
C ALA A 1092 72.21 -5.61 -29.62
N GLN A 1093 72.19 -6.91 -29.34
CA GLN A 1093 71.12 -7.54 -28.57
C GLN A 1093 71.66 -8.13 -27.27
N PHE A 1094 70.99 -7.81 -26.17
CA PHE A 1094 71.31 -8.30 -24.84
C PHE A 1094 70.12 -9.09 -24.29
N GLN A 1095 70.28 -10.39 -24.07
CA GLN A 1095 69.28 -11.20 -23.42
C GLN A 1095 69.16 -10.76 -21.96
N LEU A 1096 68.01 -10.19 -21.62
CA LEU A 1096 67.62 -9.93 -20.24
C LEU A 1096 66.86 -11.13 -19.69
N GLU A 1097 67.15 -11.49 -18.45
CA GLU A 1097 66.43 -12.51 -17.70
C GLU A 1097 65.61 -11.85 -16.59
N GLY A 1098 64.46 -12.42 -16.25
CA GLY A 1098 63.45 -11.81 -15.38
C GLY A 1098 62.20 -11.32 -16.11
N THR A 1099 61.53 -10.28 -15.57
CA THR A 1099 60.21 -9.79 -16.04
C THR A 1099 60.25 -8.29 -16.40
N PRO A 1100 59.74 -7.85 -17.58
CA PRO A 1100 59.72 -6.43 -17.93
C PRO A 1100 58.81 -5.59 -16.99
N PRO A 1101 59.07 -4.27 -16.85
CA PRO A 1101 60.19 -3.53 -17.43
C PRO A 1101 61.49 -3.72 -16.64
N TRP A 1102 62.60 -3.81 -17.36
CA TRP A 1102 63.95 -3.76 -16.79
C TRP A 1102 64.51 -2.32 -16.86
N SER A 1103 65.44 -1.97 -15.97
CA SER A 1103 66.22 -0.72 -16.04
C SER A 1103 67.71 -1.06 -16.10
N ILE A 1104 68.40 -0.58 -17.13
CA ILE A 1104 69.77 -0.98 -17.51
C ILE A 1104 70.69 0.24 -17.49
N GLY A 1105 71.85 0.13 -16.83
CA GLY A 1105 72.94 1.10 -16.91
C GLY A 1105 73.97 0.72 -17.98
N TYR A 1106 74.41 1.67 -18.81
CA TYR A 1106 75.45 1.47 -19.83
C TYR A 1106 76.33 2.71 -20.04
N ARG A 1107 77.40 2.60 -20.84
CA ARG A 1107 78.38 3.66 -21.12
C ARG A 1107 78.92 3.57 -22.55
N ILE A 1108 78.97 4.72 -23.26
CA ILE A 1108 79.47 4.84 -24.64
C ILE A 1108 80.57 5.90 -24.66
N ASN A 1109 81.72 5.60 -25.30
CA ASN A 1109 82.87 6.52 -25.42
C ASN A 1109 83.18 7.28 -24.09
N GLY A 1110 83.13 6.57 -22.96
CA GLY A 1110 83.37 7.09 -21.61
C GLY A 1110 82.15 7.64 -20.84
N LYS A 1111 81.05 8.05 -21.50
CA LYS A 1111 79.89 8.70 -20.86
C LYS A 1111 78.77 7.70 -20.51
N SER A 1112 78.26 7.78 -19.27
CA SER A 1112 77.25 6.86 -18.72
C SER A 1112 75.80 7.29 -18.96
N TYR A 1113 74.93 6.31 -19.17
CA TYR A 1113 73.49 6.46 -19.45
C TYR A 1113 72.68 5.40 -18.69
N THR A 1114 71.36 5.56 -18.64
CA THR A 1114 70.42 4.57 -18.11
C THR A 1114 69.21 4.51 -19.02
N GLN A 1115 68.77 3.29 -19.36
CA GLN A 1115 67.68 3.03 -20.29
C GLN A 1115 66.73 2.00 -19.69
N GLU A 1116 65.43 2.26 -19.79
CA GLU A 1116 64.41 1.27 -19.44
C GLU A 1116 64.08 0.41 -20.66
N ALA A 1117 64.15 -0.91 -20.49
CA ALA A 1117 63.90 -1.91 -21.50
C ALA A 1117 62.59 -2.63 -21.17
N LYS A 1118 61.59 -2.51 -22.04
CA LYS A 1118 60.26 -3.12 -21.85
C LYS A 1118 60.15 -4.52 -22.47
N LYS A 1119 61.23 -5.04 -23.07
CA LYS A 1119 61.31 -6.33 -23.78
C LYS A 1119 62.71 -6.92 -23.69
N SER A 1120 62.80 -8.24 -23.82
CA SER A 1120 64.03 -9.03 -23.93
C SER A 1120 64.00 -9.84 -25.24
N PRO A 1121 65.12 -9.99 -25.98
CA PRO A 1121 66.38 -9.29 -25.76
C PRO A 1121 66.24 -7.77 -25.92
N PHE A 1122 67.01 -7.04 -25.13
CA PHE A 1122 67.16 -5.59 -25.25
C PHE A 1122 68.01 -5.28 -26.48
N SER A 1123 67.35 -4.70 -27.48
CA SER A 1123 67.95 -4.22 -28.72
C SER A 1123 68.40 -2.77 -28.56
N LEU A 1124 69.66 -2.48 -28.86
CA LEU A 1124 70.20 -1.12 -29.00
C LEU A 1124 70.70 -0.91 -30.44
N MET A 1125 70.24 0.14 -31.13
CA MET A 1125 70.62 0.39 -32.52
C MET A 1125 71.84 1.31 -32.62
N HIS A 1126 72.85 0.87 -33.37
CA HIS A 1126 74.09 1.62 -33.55
C HIS A 1126 73.99 2.53 -34.78
N GLN A 1127 73.63 3.79 -34.52
CA GLN A 1127 73.59 4.86 -35.53
C GLN A 1127 74.96 5.53 -35.74
N GLN A 1128 75.89 5.34 -34.79
CA GLN A 1128 77.29 5.77 -34.91
C GLN A 1128 78.24 4.57 -34.85
N ALA A 1129 79.36 4.65 -35.58
CA ALA A 1129 80.48 3.73 -35.41
C ALA A 1129 81.33 4.16 -34.20
N GLY A 1130 81.61 3.24 -33.27
CA GLY A 1130 82.30 3.52 -31.99
C GLY A 1130 82.29 2.34 -31.03
N GLU A 1131 82.57 2.60 -29.74
CA GLU A 1131 82.74 1.58 -28.68
C GLU A 1131 81.69 1.70 -27.56
N PHE A 1132 81.30 0.55 -26.97
CA PHE A 1132 80.15 0.41 -26.06
C PHE A 1132 80.44 -0.48 -24.83
N THR A 1133 79.84 -0.22 -23.65
CA THR A 1133 79.96 -1.04 -22.40
C THR A 1133 78.71 -0.99 -21.48
N VAL A 1134 78.51 -1.97 -20.57
CA VAL A 1134 77.31 -2.13 -19.68
C VAL A 1134 77.68 -2.16 -18.18
N THR A 1135 76.77 -1.83 -17.24
CA THR A 1135 77.09 -1.71 -15.79
C THR A 1135 76.11 -2.27 -14.75
N SER A 1136 74.78 -2.32 -14.98
CA SER A 1136 73.83 -2.88 -14.00
C SER A 1136 72.44 -3.14 -14.60
N VAL A 1137 71.63 -3.97 -13.93
CA VAL A 1137 70.24 -4.28 -14.32
C VAL A 1137 69.32 -4.37 -13.10
N SER A 1138 68.08 -3.91 -13.22
CA SER A 1138 67.02 -4.08 -12.22
C SER A 1138 65.66 -4.29 -12.88
N GLN A 1139 64.64 -4.65 -12.10
CA GLN A 1139 63.34 -5.11 -12.60
C GLN A 1139 62.19 -4.25 -12.08
N GLN A 1140 61.00 -4.35 -12.70
CA GLN A 1140 59.68 -3.94 -12.19
C GLN A 1140 59.73 -2.78 -11.17
N GLN A 1141 59.78 -1.53 -11.68
CA GLN A 1141 59.89 -0.30 -10.87
C GLN A 1141 61.20 -0.17 -10.05
N LYS A 1142 62.28 -0.82 -10.49
CA LYS A 1142 63.65 -0.82 -9.92
C LYS A 1142 63.82 -1.71 -8.66
N LEU A 1143 62.87 -2.61 -8.42
CA LEU A 1143 62.95 -3.70 -7.44
C LEU A 1143 63.91 -4.82 -7.94
N CYS A 1144 64.24 -5.76 -7.04
CA CYS A 1144 65.08 -6.94 -7.27
C CYS A 1144 66.36 -6.67 -8.12
N LYS A 1145 67.15 -5.64 -7.76
CA LYS A 1145 68.31 -5.12 -8.52
C LYS A 1145 69.58 -6.00 -8.44
N ALA A 1146 70.32 -6.09 -9.55
CA ALA A 1146 71.62 -6.76 -9.69
C ALA A 1146 72.72 -5.85 -10.31
N THR A 1147 73.97 -6.32 -10.27
CA THR A 1147 75.20 -5.60 -10.73
C THR A 1147 76.00 -6.44 -11.73
N VAL A 1148 76.63 -5.80 -12.73
CA VAL A 1148 77.15 -6.44 -13.96
C VAL A 1148 78.49 -5.83 -14.38
N THR A 1149 79.43 -6.62 -14.92
CA THR A 1149 80.82 -6.16 -15.17
C THR A 1149 81.42 -6.38 -16.58
N ASP A 1150 80.89 -7.24 -17.47
CA ASP A 1150 81.74 -7.94 -18.48
C ASP A 1150 81.34 -7.83 -20.01
N LEU A 1151 81.09 -6.66 -20.65
CA LEU A 1151 80.49 -6.56 -22.04
C LEU A 1151 81.00 -5.39 -22.97
N GLN A 1152 81.40 -5.59 -24.27
CA GLN A 1152 82.04 -4.57 -25.23
C GLN A 1152 82.15 -4.94 -26.80
N PHE A 1153 81.99 -4.03 -27.85
CA PHE A 1153 82.03 -4.29 -29.39
C PHE A 1153 81.94 -3.05 -30.45
N SER A 1154 81.81 -3.22 -31.83
CA SER A 1154 81.91 -2.22 -33.03
C SER A 1154 81.00 -2.34 -34.38
N VAL A 1155 81.24 -1.69 -35.61
CA VAL A 1155 80.22 -1.35 -36.75
C VAL A 1155 80.64 -1.20 -38.35
N HIS A 1156 79.76 -1.29 -39.44
CA HIS A 1156 79.91 -1.44 -41.02
C HIS A 1156 78.73 -0.93 -42.06
N PRO A 1157 78.58 -1.21 -43.44
CA PRO A 1157 77.56 -0.61 -44.45
C PRO A 1157 76.82 -1.46 -45.64
N LEU A 1158 75.80 -0.96 -46.47
CA LEU A 1158 74.72 -1.76 -47.27
C LEU A 1158 74.31 -1.50 -48.85
N PRO A 1159 73.63 -2.45 -49.64
CA PRO A 1159 73.29 -2.49 -51.17
C PRO A 1159 71.80 -2.29 -51.80
N ALA A 1160 71.37 -2.70 -53.06
CA ALA A 1160 70.04 -2.39 -53.78
C ALA A 1160 69.46 -3.26 -55.03
N ALA A 1161 68.14 -3.23 -55.45
CA ALA A 1161 67.48 -4.02 -56.59
C ALA A 1161 66.11 -3.51 -57.26
N GLN A 1162 65.43 -4.20 -58.23
CA GLN A 1162 64.12 -3.81 -58.93
C GLN A 1162 63.18 -4.95 -59.53
N VAL A 1163 61.93 -4.64 -60.01
CA VAL A 1163 60.93 -5.53 -60.73
C VAL A 1163 60.45 -4.92 -62.06
N GLY A 1164 60.23 -5.72 -63.12
CA GLY A 1164 59.29 -5.41 -64.20
C GLY A 1164 59.53 -4.08 -64.93
N HIS A 1165 60.78 -3.62 -64.97
CA HIS A 1165 61.19 -2.27 -65.40
C HIS A 1165 60.44 -1.12 -64.67
N GLY A 1166 59.97 -1.36 -63.44
CA GLY A 1166 59.41 -0.39 -62.48
C GLY A 1166 57.88 -0.21 -62.44
N LYS A 1167 57.05 -1.15 -62.95
CA LYS A 1167 55.63 -0.91 -63.30
C LYS A 1167 54.61 -1.83 -62.56
N ARG A 1168 53.28 -1.74 -62.84
CA ARG A 1168 52.16 -2.37 -62.06
C ARG A 1168 50.98 -2.91 -62.93
N ILE A 1169 50.25 -3.94 -62.48
CA ILE A 1169 49.14 -4.66 -63.20
C ILE A 1169 48.00 -5.10 -62.19
N PHE A 1170 46.87 -5.71 -62.63
CA PHE A 1170 45.68 -6.13 -61.83
C PHE A 1170 44.93 -7.38 -62.40
N GLN A 1171 44.45 -8.36 -61.57
CA GLN A 1171 43.58 -9.52 -61.97
C GLN A 1171 42.69 -10.13 -60.84
N ASP A 1172 41.55 -10.81 -61.13
CA ASP A 1172 40.51 -11.33 -60.19
C ASP A 1172 39.93 -12.76 -60.55
N ILE A 1173 39.46 -13.60 -59.59
CA ILE A 1173 39.01 -15.04 -59.76
C ILE A 1173 37.89 -15.54 -58.78
N HIS A 1174 37.32 -16.76 -58.99
CA HIS A 1174 36.65 -17.58 -57.93
C HIS A 1174 37.65 -18.63 -57.39
N GLU A 1175 37.27 -19.79 -56.83
CA GLU A 1175 38.24 -20.86 -56.49
C GLU A 1175 38.90 -21.41 -57.81
N GLY A 1176 40.00 -20.76 -58.29
CA GLY A 1176 40.46 -20.66 -59.73
C GLY A 1176 41.95 -20.29 -60.13
N ASP A 1177 42.22 -19.11 -60.74
CA ASP A 1177 43.24 -18.87 -61.85
C ASP A 1177 44.54 -17.98 -61.61
N GLN A 1178 45.30 -17.60 -62.69
CA GLN A 1178 46.81 -17.45 -62.70
C GLN A 1178 47.47 -16.24 -63.50
N ALA A 1179 48.74 -15.81 -63.22
CA ALA A 1179 49.54 -14.77 -63.97
C ALA A 1179 51.12 -14.74 -63.78
N GLU A 1180 51.85 -13.69 -64.28
CA GLU A 1180 53.33 -13.60 -64.65
C GLU A 1180 54.17 -12.40 -64.08
N ILE A 1181 55.53 -12.47 -63.99
CA ILE A 1181 56.47 -11.44 -63.39
C ILE A 1181 57.98 -11.46 -63.87
N VAL A 1182 58.78 -10.35 -63.70
CA VAL A 1182 60.22 -10.13 -64.11
C VAL A 1182 61.06 -9.24 -63.12
N PHE A 1183 62.41 -9.31 -62.99
CA PHE A 1183 63.25 -8.74 -61.86
C PHE A 1183 64.73 -8.31 -62.19
N THR A 1184 65.40 -7.37 -61.44
CA THR A 1184 66.85 -6.91 -61.63
C THR A 1184 67.65 -6.39 -60.35
N LEU A 1185 68.99 -6.08 -60.40
CA LEU A 1185 69.99 -5.98 -59.24
C LEU A 1185 71.12 -4.86 -59.20
N ILE A 1186 71.72 -4.52 -58.02
CA ILE A 1186 72.93 -3.63 -57.75
C ILE A 1186 73.69 -3.89 -56.37
N GLY A 1187 75.04 -3.93 -56.31
CA GLY A 1187 75.82 -3.89 -55.02
C GLY A 1187 77.34 -4.23 -55.09
N GLU A 1188 77.97 -4.69 -53.98
CA GLU A 1188 79.34 -5.26 -53.97
C GLU A 1188 79.30 -6.81 -54.11
N PRO A 1189 79.68 -7.40 -55.25
CA PRO A 1189 79.30 -8.78 -55.61
C PRO A 1189 79.95 -9.88 -54.73
N PRO A 1190 79.32 -11.07 -54.60
CA PRO A 1190 78.20 -11.62 -55.40
C PRO A 1190 76.79 -11.36 -54.83
N PHE A 1191 75.75 -11.48 -55.68
CA PHE A 1191 74.37 -11.13 -55.33
C PHE A 1191 73.43 -12.33 -55.09
N THR A 1192 72.39 -12.08 -54.28
CA THR A 1192 71.22 -12.96 -54.05
C THR A 1192 69.99 -12.07 -53.80
N PHE A 1193 68.81 -12.38 -54.34
CA PHE A 1193 67.62 -11.50 -54.29
C PHE A 1193 66.28 -12.25 -54.21
N THR A 1194 65.15 -11.56 -53.98
CA THR A 1194 63.83 -12.20 -53.63
C THR A 1194 62.60 -11.43 -54.15
N TYR A 1195 61.50 -12.13 -54.46
CA TYR A 1195 60.19 -11.59 -54.88
C TYR A 1195 58.98 -12.33 -54.28
N GLN A 1196 57.78 -11.71 -54.26
CA GLN A 1196 56.57 -12.15 -53.54
C GLN A 1196 55.23 -11.80 -54.24
N ARG A 1197 54.13 -12.55 -54.03
CA ARG A 1197 52.71 -12.31 -54.44
C ARG A 1197 51.82 -11.89 -53.23
N ALA A 1198 50.75 -11.09 -53.35
CA ALA A 1198 49.90 -10.61 -52.20
C ALA A 1198 48.40 -10.23 -52.48
N GLU A 1199 47.48 -10.20 -51.53
CA GLU A 1199 46.05 -9.81 -51.74
C GLU A 1199 45.83 -8.37 -52.30
N PRO A 1200 44.59 -7.96 -52.66
CA PRO A 1200 44.18 -6.69 -53.25
C PRO A 1200 44.30 -5.45 -52.42
N ILE A 1201 44.07 -4.39 -53.19
CA ILE A 1201 43.51 -3.15 -52.73
C ILE A 1201 42.13 -2.95 -53.40
N PRO A 1202 40.99 -3.10 -52.69
CA PRO A 1202 39.65 -2.93 -53.30
C PRO A 1202 39.31 -1.49 -53.73
N LYS A 1203 40.18 -0.50 -53.43
CA LYS A 1203 40.06 0.89 -53.89
C LYS A 1203 41.43 1.49 -54.18
N LYS A 1204 41.51 2.30 -55.24
CA LYS A 1204 42.72 3.03 -55.65
C LYS A 1204 43.18 3.97 -54.52
N GLY A 1205 44.32 3.64 -53.88
CA GLY A 1205 44.88 4.40 -52.75
C GLY A 1205 44.82 3.71 -51.37
N GLY A 1206 44.23 2.51 -51.26
CA GLY A 1206 44.34 1.70 -50.03
C GLY A 1206 45.74 1.11 -49.80
N LYS A 1207 45.92 0.45 -48.65
CA LYS A 1207 47.14 -0.31 -48.29
C LYS A 1207 47.35 -1.49 -49.27
N PRO A 1208 48.59 -1.92 -49.56
CA PRO A 1208 48.82 -3.20 -50.22
C PRO A 1208 48.18 -4.34 -49.42
N GLY A 1209 47.53 -5.30 -50.10
CA GLY A 1209 47.02 -6.51 -49.46
C GLY A 1209 48.14 -7.48 -49.07
N LYS A 1210 47.79 -8.54 -48.34
CA LYS A 1210 48.75 -9.38 -47.60
C LYS A 1210 49.37 -10.51 -48.44
N VAL A 1211 50.66 -10.73 -48.25
CA VAL A 1211 51.51 -11.64 -49.02
C VAL A 1211 51.02 -13.10 -48.94
N LEU A 1212 51.18 -13.84 -50.04
CA LEU A 1212 50.66 -15.18 -50.33
C LEU A 1212 51.75 -16.19 -50.69
N GLU A 1213 52.68 -15.82 -51.59
CA GLU A 1213 53.75 -16.68 -52.12
C GLU A 1213 55.06 -15.87 -52.27
N THR A 1214 56.24 -16.48 -52.16
CA THR A 1214 57.55 -15.78 -52.17
C THR A 1214 58.69 -16.71 -52.57
N HIS A 1215 59.66 -16.22 -53.35
CA HIS A 1215 60.79 -17.00 -53.88
C HIS A 1215 62.10 -16.18 -53.95
N THR A 1216 63.24 -16.87 -53.91
CA THR A 1216 64.60 -16.30 -53.84
C THR A 1216 65.49 -16.88 -54.94
N VAL A 1217 66.43 -16.09 -55.48
CA VAL A 1217 67.42 -16.48 -56.50
C VAL A 1217 68.82 -16.04 -56.04
N SER A 1218 69.79 -16.98 -56.01
CA SER A 1218 71.09 -16.80 -55.36
C SER A 1218 72.29 -17.07 -56.28
N GLY A 1219 73.45 -16.49 -55.96
CA GLY A 1219 74.70 -16.71 -56.69
C GLY A 1219 74.78 -15.93 -58.01
N VAL A 1220 74.04 -14.83 -58.12
CA VAL A 1220 73.93 -14.06 -59.35
C VAL A 1220 75.16 -13.14 -59.48
N THR A 1221 75.97 -13.38 -60.51
CA THR A 1221 77.08 -12.52 -60.93
C THR A 1221 76.65 -11.52 -62.01
N THR A 1222 75.54 -11.79 -62.70
CA THR A 1222 74.81 -10.90 -63.61
C THR A 1222 73.66 -10.19 -62.86
N HIS A 1223 72.63 -9.63 -63.53
CA HIS A 1223 71.70 -8.67 -62.90
C HIS A 1223 70.17 -8.84 -63.23
N GLU A 1224 69.60 -9.94 -63.82
CA GLU A 1224 68.16 -10.02 -64.28
C GLU A 1224 67.44 -11.44 -64.19
N TYR A 1225 66.08 -11.56 -64.11
CA TYR A 1225 65.28 -12.87 -64.03
C TYR A 1225 63.69 -12.78 -64.23
N SER A 1226 62.90 -13.90 -64.30
CA SER A 1226 61.38 -13.95 -64.43
C SER A 1226 60.63 -15.28 -64.02
N ILE A 1227 59.28 -15.30 -63.77
CA ILE A 1227 58.38 -16.47 -63.37
C ILE A 1227 56.80 -16.30 -63.53
N PHE A 1228 55.95 -17.24 -62.98
CA PHE A 1228 54.44 -17.30 -62.93
C PHE A 1228 53.81 -17.89 -61.60
N SER A 1229 52.49 -17.74 -61.27
CA SER A 1229 51.69 -18.54 -60.26
C SER A 1229 50.11 -18.37 -60.27
N ALA A 1230 49.30 -19.11 -59.45
CA ALA A 1230 47.85 -19.48 -59.66
C ALA A 1230 46.75 -19.11 -58.59
N LEU A 1231 46.93 -18.08 -57.76
CA LEU A 1231 46.04 -17.78 -56.61
C LEU A 1231 45.93 -16.26 -56.33
N GLU A 1232 45.09 -15.87 -55.37
CA GLU A 1232 44.40 -14.56 -55.31
C GLU A 1232 45.27 -13.28 -55.05
N GLY A 1233 46.26 -12.91 -55.90
CA GLY A 1233 47.11 -11.73 -55.59
C GLY A 1233 48.23 -11.16 -56.51
N THR A 1234 49.21 -10.50 -55.85
CA THR A 1234 49.96 -9.27 -56.21
C THR A 1234 51.50 -9.37 -56.20
N TRP A 1235 52.21 -9.35 -57.33
CA TRP A 1235 53.66 -9.60 -57.35
C TRP A 1235 54.61 -8.38 -57.22
N THR A 1236 55.72 -8.50 -56.46
CA THR A 1236 56.74 -7.44 -56.12
C THR A 1236 58.13 -8.02 -55.74
N VAL A 1237 59.25 -7.26 -55.76
CA VAL A 1237 60.60 -7.65 -55.24
C VAL A 1237 60.87 -7.07 -53.86
N THR A 1238 61.66 -7.78 -53.05
CA THR A 1238 61.76 -7.56 -51.60
C THR A 1238 63.18 -7.45 -51.02
N SER A 1239 64.24 -8.01 -51.64
CA SER A 1239 65.61 -7.84 -51.12
C SER A 1239 66.73 -8.19 -52.10
N ILE A 1240 67.96 -7.74 -51.78
CA ILE A 1240 69.26 -8.15 -52.34
C ILE A 1240 70.34 -8.27 -51.22
N SER A 1241 71.44 -9.00 -51.44
CA SER A 1241 72.63 -9.04 -50.55
C SER A 1241 73.94 -8.67 -51.25
N ASP A 1242 74.94 -8.18 -50.49
CA ASP A 1242 76.33 -7.98 -50.92
C ASP A 1242 77.33 -8.77 -50.04
N ARG A 1243 78.63 -8.54 -50.22
CA ARG A 1243 79.72 -9.23 -49.50
C ARG A 1243 79.70 -9.09 -47.97
N TYR A 1244 79.33 -7.92 -47.43
CA TYR A 1244 79.45 -7.64 -45.99
C TYR A 1244 78.11 -7.39 -45.30
N CYS A 1245 77.17 -6.73 -45.97
CA CYS A 1245 75.84 -6.49 -45.41
C CYS A 1245 74.74 -6.67 -46.49
N ARG A 1246 73.47 -6.59 -46.10
CA ARG A 1246 72.31 -6.93 -46.96
C ARG A 1246 71.32 -5.76 -47.05
N TYR A 1247 70.49 -5.70 -48.10
CA TYR A 1247 69.48 -4.66 -48.24
C TYR A 1247 68.09 -5.13 -48.77
N PRO A 1248 67.00 -4.89 -48.01
CA PRO A 1248 67.02 -4.60 -46.58
C PRO A 1248 67.85 -5.67 -45.85
N THR A 1249 68.47 -5.27 -44.74
CA THR A 1249 69.27 -6.16 -43.90
C THR A 1249 68.47 -7.42 -43.57
N GLN A 1250 69.13 -8.58 -43.56
CA GLN A 1250 68.41 -9.81 -43.28
C GLN A 1250 67.89 -9.74 -41.84
N SER A 1251 66.58 -9.84 -41.67
CA SER A 1251 66.02 -10.26 -40.39
C SER A 1251 66.32 -11.76 -40.26
N ASP A 1252 67.54 -12.09 -39.84
CA ASP A 1252 67.95 -13.46 -39.54
C ASP A 1252 67.01 -14.06 -38.50
N GLY A 1253 66.24 -15.07 -38.91
CA GLY A 1253 65.03 -15.46 -38.15
C GLY A 1253 64.30 -16.72 -38.63
N VAL A 1254 64.74 -17.37 -39.70
CA VAL A 1254 64.35 -18.75 -40.01
C VAL A 1254 65.62 -19.59 -40.08
N VAL A 1255 66.00 -20.15 -38.92
CA VAL A 1255 67.08 -21.13 -38.83
C VAL A 1255 66.62 -22.41 -39.52
N GLU A 1256 67.28 -22.77 -40.61
CA GLU A 1256 67.04 -24.04 -41.27
C GLU A 1256 67.55 -25.17 -40.37
N LYS A 1257 66.70 -26.14 -40.06
CA LYS A 1257 67.11 -27.35 -39.34
C LYS A 1257 68.04 -28.17 -40.23
N ILE A 1258 69.33 -28.18 -39.93
CA ILE A 1258 70.18 -29.31 -40.29
C ILE A 1258 69.57 -30.56 -39.65
N ARG A 1259 69.11 -31.49 -40.48
CA ARG A 1259 68.77 -32.85 -40.06
C ARG A 1259 70.06 -33.64 -39.86
N HIS A 1260 70.23 -34.17 -38.66
CA HIS A 1260 70.42 -35.61 -38.49
C HIS A 1260 69.17 -36.16 -37.78
#